data_AF-A0A927HCS9-F1
#
_entry.id   AF-A0A927HCS9-F1
#
_cell.length_a   1.000
_cell.length_b   1.000
_cell.length_c   1.000
_cell.angle_alpha   90.00
_cell.angle_beta   90.00
_cell.angle_gamma   90.00
#
_symmetry.space_group_name_H-M   'P 1'
#
loop_
_entity.id
_entity.type
_entity.pdbx_description
1 polymer ?
#
loop_
_entity_poly.entity_id
_entity_poly.type
_entity_poly.pdbx_seq_one_letter_code
_entity_poly.pdbx_strand_id
1 'polypeptide(L)'
;MSFQKWMRIIFPEVQLFDFIKAHGFKGNQQKQTATMQMNQGGAVTSPGLAPNMPGSNHNLPQTTGAMQEVLQDTKKGIKNLSLNQSNEELDAIFDEIKLELNRKVISQERYIDDLLVSFKTAFLAREKGAVQNTILLAGPAGTGKKRSLTILIDALYRKKLVPYKRFSMIDLSQYGENDVHTNFIVDCSSAFSYGIGTVCFSGFEKAQSEILSYVTKLFKDGYFRTSQGIVVNASDYFLLLYSDADAKGKVVDRQIPVSIAEKISPALLREVRSFAITSALDVDTLSSILHAQLTNAANRLYAQAQVAIDFEPQVFIELAKRILPTKRYGEAIEELVEKEFFELLLDARARGELSSGDAVVIKMEQNDLIASSRNGNILLKSIALVQEETLEDVMNELNSLIGLQSVKTFIQELLKTVELQEKRRAQGDKTAPMTLHMVFTGNPGTGKTTVARLISRTLKAMGLLSQGQLVEVARQDLVGQYVGSTAPKTNEAIKQAIGGVLFIDEAYTLSREKHDSFGQEAIDTLVKGMEDHRDDTVVILAGYTNEMETFLKSNPGLRSRFPLIVEFPDYTPKDMLQMMELQAKQRDYTVDPEAYEGLLELFEARQIPGRNDSGNGRLVRNLLEEAIRKQSVRVIESNAQDTNMLVASDFGIGEKAVFSLEEAFSGIIGLDNVKNFVLTLEKQLLADRRRKEAGIHTKKEQTLNMVFAGNPGTGKTTIARLLANMLKEMGVLKKGHLVEVDRTQLVAEYVGQTAAKTTDVVESALGGVLFIDEAYTLLDEGQGGFGKEAIDTLVRLIENHRENLVVIIAGYTEEMKQFMKVNPGLASRFPLNIEFPDYTADQLAQMTDIQAHSKGFILEESVCAALKPYYEEKQIPGRNDSGNGRLVRNTIEKAIRNQSIRIAEYPDLPIEQLNVLTVEDFHLQPVKAETNALNELDSVIGMDEVKQFVRTLSAQVEIENMRKQLSLPSLGSQSLHMIFKGNPGTGKTMVARILAKRLKELGVIKLDHVVETDRSGLVAGYVGQTALKTREVLESALGGVLFIDEAYALMGSANDFGQEAIDTIVKFMDDHRDNIIVVLAGYSEDMEQFLQSNAGLRSRFPNIIEFPDYSAKELVQISFRFLSKKGFHASSGVEQRLLAIFEDGMKVENAGNGRFARNVCEAAIRAHALRVSQISQPTVEQLTTISPEDFEKAGN
;
A
#
# COMPACT_ATOMS: atom_id res chain seq x y z
N MET A 1 -18.05 -19.61 32.97
CA MET A 1 -16.88 -18.68 32.97
C MET A 1 -17.33 -17.36 33.58
N SER A 2 -16.54 -16.71 34.44
CA SER A 2 -16.96 -15.45 35.08
C SER A 2 -17.00 -14.28 34.08
N PHE A 3 -17.92 -13.33 34.30
CA PHE A 3 -18.09 -12.08 33.54
C PHE A 3 -16.77 -11.31 33.34
N GLN A 4 -15.85 -11.42 34.30
CA GLN A 4 -14.50 -10.84 34.23
C GLN A 4 -13.63 -11.41 33.09
N LYS A 5 -13.84 -12.65 32.68
CA LYS A 5 -13.08 -13.27 31.57
C LYS A 5 -13.56 -12.78 30.20
N TRP A 6 -14.86 -12.48 30.07
CA TRP A 6 -15.45 -11.91 28.85
C TRP A 6 -15.06 -10.44 28.64
N MET A 7 -15.07 -9.64 29.71
CA MET A 7 -14.60 -8.24 29.68
C MET A 7 -13.14 -8.10 29.22
N ARG A 8 -12.28 -9.09 29.50
CA ARG A 8 -10.86 -9.12 29.10
C ARG A 8 -10.64 -9.38 27.61
N ILE A 9 -11.63 -9.95 26.91
CA ILE A 9 -11.56 -10.25 25.48
C ILE A 9 -12.14 -9.07 24.68
N ILE A 10 -13.17 -8.40 25.20
CA ILE A 10 -13.86 -7.29 24.52
C ILE A 10 -13.14 -5.94 24.71
N PHE A 11 -12.53 -5.68 25.87
CA PHE A 11 -11.93 -4.38 26.20
C PHE A 11 -10.42 -4.50 26.47
N PRO A 12 -9.56 -4.22 25.48
CA PRO A 12 -8.10 -4.23 25.62
C PRO A 12 -7.58 -3.32 26.75
N GLU A 13 -8.33 -2.26 27.10
CA GLU A 13 -7.98 -1.32 28.17
C GLU A 13 -7.94 -1.99 29.56
N VAL A 14 -8.70 -3.07 29.76
CA VAL A 14 -8.69 -3.83 31.01
C VAL A 14 -7.39 -4.62 31.16
N GLN A 15 -6.82 -5.11 30.05
CA GLN A 15 -5.50 -5.76 30.04
C GLN A 15 -4.39 -4.73 30.34
N LEU A 16 -4.55 -3.50 29.85
CA LEU A 16 -3.65 -2.39 30.15
C LEU A 16 -3.71 -2.03 31.65
N PHE A 17 -4.90 -1.99 32.25
CA PHE A 17 -5.05 -1.68 33.68
C PHE A 17 -4.37 -2.72 34.60
N ASP A 18 -4.49 -4.01 34.27
CA ASP A 18 -3.81 -5.09 35.00
C ASP A 18 -2.28 -5.03 34.80
N PHE A 19 -1.80 -4.67 33.61
CA PHE A 19 -0.39 -4.43 33.32
C PHE A 19 0.18 -3.26 34.15
N ILE A 20 -0.57 -2.17 34.27
CA ILE A 20 -0.22 -0.99 35.07
C ILE A 20 -0.20 -1.31 36.56
N LYS A 21 -1.11 -2.17 37.04
CA LYS A 21 -1.17 -2.62 38.43
C LYS A 21 -0.02 -3.55 38.80
N ALA A 22 0.49 -4.32 37.84
CA ALA A 22 1.60 -5.25 38.02
C ALA A 22 2.99 -4.60 37.81
N HIS A 23 3.12 -3.60 36.94
CA HIS A 23 4.41 -3.04 36.52
C HIS A 23 4.59 -1.53 36.78
N GLY A 24 3.53 -0.81 37.20
CA GLY A 24 3.56 0.63 37.52
C GLY A 24 3.68 1.55 36.30
N PHE A 25 3.09 2.76 36.37
CA PHE A 25 3.21 3.79 35.33
C PHE A 25 4.42 4.70 35.58
N LYS A 26 5.34 4.83 34.61
CA LYS A 26 6.32 5.93 34.57
C LYS A 26 5.96 6.87 33.42
N GLY A 27 5.25 7.94 33.75
CA GLY A 27 5.05 9.09 32.88
C GLY A 27 5.24 10.37 33.68
N ASN A 28 6.23 11.20 33.31
CA ASN A 28 6.40 12.54 33.87
C ASN A 28 5.40 13.50 33.20
N GLN A 29 4.33 13.85 33.90
CA GLN A 29 3.58 15.08 33.67
C GLN A 29 4.01 16.12 34.71
N GLN A 30 4.50 17.27 34.25
CA GLN A 30 4.52 18.51 35.03
C GLN A 30 3.23 19.29 34.76
N LYS A 31 2.50 19.66 35.81
CA LYS A 31 1.73 20.92 35.85
C LYS A 31 1.68 21.50 37.26
N GLN A 32 2.36 22.65 37.38
CA GLN A 32 2.09 23.87 38.14
C GLN A 32 1.39 23.79 39.52
N THR A 33 2.06 24.36 40.51
CA THR A 33 1.43 25.27 41.48
C THR A 33 2.43 26.36 41.89
N ALA A 34 1.94 27.60 41.88
CA ALA A 34 2.71 28.81 42.09
C ALA A 34 2.90 29.14 43.58
N THR A 35 4.01 29.77 43.94
CA THR A 35 4.03 30.77 45.03
C THR A 35 5.13 31.81 44.80
N MET A 36 4.73 33.08 44.88
CA MET A 36 5.53 34.30 44.75
C MET A 36 6.44 34.55 45.98
N GLN A 37 7.63 35.12 45.76
CA GLN A 37 8.25 36.24 46.52
C GLN A 37 9.57 36.63 45.80
N MET A 38 9.59 37.68 44.98
CA MET A 38 9.91 39.10 45.27
C MET A 38 11.34 39.43 45.70
N ASN A 39 11.98 40.25 44.83
CA ASN A 39 12.97 41.32 45.10
C ASN A 39 14.36 40.91 45.57
N GLN A 40 15.48 41.54 45.19
CA GLN A 40 15.92 42.71 44.40
C GLN A 40 17.47 42.56 44.35
N GLY A 41 18.27 43.01 43.40
CA GLY A 41 18.08 43.89 42.26
C GLY A 41 19.46 44.27 41.64
N GLY A 42 19.42 44.72 40.38
CA GLY A 42 20.41 45.60 39.74
C GLY A 42 21.50 44.92 38.87
N ALA A 43 21.81 45.38 37.66
CA ALA A 43 21.25 46.46 36.85
C ALA A 43 21.89 46.44 35.44
N VAL A 44 21.08 46.74 34.40
CA VAL A 44 21.41 47.58 33.20
C VAL A 44 22.35 46.96 32.13
N THR A 45 22.07 46.87 30.82
CA THR A 45 21.00 47.34 29.90
C THR A 45 21.13 46.64 28.53
N SER A 46 19.98 46.50 27.85
CA SER A 46 19.64 46.04 26.48
C SER A 46 20.18 46.97 25.34
N PRO A 47 19.80 46.87 24.02
CA PRO A 47 18.81 46.00 23.35
C PRO A 47 19.19 45.45 21.95
N GLY A 48 18.46 44.42 21.49
CA GLY A 48 18.46 43.95 20.10
C GLY A 48 17.11 43.32 19.74
N LEU A 49 16.48 43.87 18.70
CA LEU A 49 15.13 43.57 18.23
C LEU A 49 14.95 42.13 17.70
N ALA A 50 13.76 41.57 17.92
CA ALA A 50 13.24 40.36 17.30
C ALA A 50 12.90 40.56 15.81
N PRO A 51 12.69 39.47 15.05
CA PRO A 51 11.30 39.14 14.74
C PRO A 51 10.93 37.66 14.94
N ASN A 52 9.62 37.45 15.04
CA ASN A 52 8.89 36.25 15.45
C ASN A 52 8.93 35.05 14.48
N MET A 53 8.55 33.89 15.05
CA MET A 53 7.96 32.63 14.49
C MET A 53 8.92 31.46 14.19
N PRO A 54 8.44 30.20 14.22
CA PRO A 54 8.02 29.42 15.39
C PRO A 54 8.86 28.13 15.56
N GLY A 55 8.89 27.59 16.79
CA GLY A 55 9.82 26.55 17.22
C GLY A 55 9.77 25.21 16.47
N SER A 56 10.92 24.82 15.91
CA SER A 56 11.29 23.44 15.69
C SER A 56 11.97 22.89 16.96
N ASN A 57 11.37 21.86 17.55
CA ASN A 57 12.07 21.01 18.50
C ASN A 57 13.21 20.31 17.74
N HIS A 58 14.43 20.81 17.89
CA HIS A 58 15.62 20.05 17.51
C HIS A 58 15.69 18.78 18.35
N ASN A 59 15.51 17.64 17.68
CA ASN A 59 16.02 16.36 18.15
C ASN A 59 17.52 16.50 18.36
N LEU A 60 17.97 16.25 19.58
CA LEU A 60 19.39 16.06 19.87
C LEU A 60 19.92 14.87 19.02
N PRO A 61 21.14 14.95 18.47
CA PRO A 61 21.78 13.81 17.82
C PRO A 61 21.92 12.65 18.80
N GLN A 62 21.60 11.44 18.35
CA GLN A 62 21.85 10.21 19.08
C GLN A 62 23.35 10.05 19.32
N THR A 63 23.79 10.25 20.56
CA THR A 63 25.16 9.95 21.00
C THR A 63 25.42 8.45 20.89
N THR A 64 26.54 8.06 20.28
CA THR A 64 27.00 6.67 20.23
C THR A 64 27.24 6.14 21.66
N GLY A 65 26.96 4.84 21.89
CA GLY A 65 27.02 4.20 23.20
C GLY A 65 28.36 4.33 23.95
N ALA A 66 29.45 4.67 23.24
CA ALA A 66 30.76 4.94 23.85
C ALA A 66 30.76 6.17 24.78
N MET A 67 29.90 7.19 24.55
CA MET A 67 29.89 8.43 25.34
C MET A 67 29.28 8.29 26.74
N GLN A 68 28.35 7.34 26.96
CA GLN A 68 27.77 7.12 28.29
C GLN A 68 28.77 6.49 29.28
N GLU A 69 29.72 5.67 28.80
CA GLU A 69 30.78 5.09 29.65
C GLU A 69 31.88 6.11 30.02
N VAL A 70 32.21 7.05 29.12
CA VAL A 70 33.24 8.09 29.32
C VAL A 70 32.92 9.04 30.49
N LEU A 71 31.63 9.23 30.78
CA LEU A 71 31.15 10.03 31.92
C LEU A 71 31.40 9.37 33.29
N GLN A 72 31.68 8.07 33.36
CA GLN A 72 31.99 7.38 34.63
C GLN A 72 33.48 7.45 35.00
N ASP A 73 34.40 7.37 34.03
CA ASP A 73 35.85 7.38 34.26
C ASP A 73 36.39 8.77 34.67
N THR A 74 35.75 9.85 34.23
CA THR A 74 36.12 11.25 34.52
C THR A 74 36.08 11.61 36.01
N LYS A 75 35.37 10.86 36.85
CA LYS A 75 35.28 11.13 38.30
C LYS A 75 36.46 10.63 39.14
N LYS A 76 37.37 9.80 38.61
CA LYS A 76 38.43 9.14 39.41
C LYS A 76 39.89 9.53 39.08
N GLY A 77 40.20 10.04 37.89
CA GLY A 77 41.58 10.05 37.36
C GLY A 77 42.52 11.21 37.71
N ILE A 78 42.04 12.38 38.16
CA ILE A 78 42.85 13.62 38.04
C ILE A 78 43.73 13.94 39.28
N LYS A 79 43.58 13.24 40.41
CA LYS A 79 44.20 13.71 41.67
C LYS A 79 45.68 13.38 41.91
N ASN A 80 46.36 12.53 41.12
CA ASN A 80 47.78 12.19 41.37
C ASN A 80 48.53 11.69 40.10
N LEU A 81 48.86 12.56 39.14
CA LEU A 81 49.92 12.25 38.17
C LEU A 81 51.29 12.54 38.80
N SER A 82 52.12 11.51 38.99
CA SER A 82 53.49 11.65 39.50
C SER A 82 54.41 12.13 38.37
N LEU A 83 54.58 13.44 38.26
CA LEU A 83 55.34 14.11 37.18
C LEU A 83 56.86 14.17 37.40
N ASN A 84 57.38 13.58 38.47
CA ASN A 84 58.82 13.59 38.81
C ASN A 84 59.36 12.15 38.89
N GLN A 85 59.38 11.44 37.76
CA GLN A 85 60.13 10.17 37.64
C GLN A 85 61.52 10.46 37.09
N SER A 86 62.55 9.77 37.57
CA SER A 86 63.90 9.90 37.01
C SER A 86 63.96 9.31 35.60
N ASN A 87 64.93 9.74 34.78
CA ASN A 87 65.10 9.17 33.43
C ASN A 87 65.31 7.65 33.48
N GLU A 88 66.00 7.14 34.52
CA GLU A 88 66.21 5.70 34.74
C GLU A 88 64.91 4.95 35.05
N GLU A 89 64.00 5.56 35.81
CA GLU A 89 62.67 5.00 36.09
C GLU A 89 61.78 4.97 34.85
N LEU A 90 61.83 6.02 34.02
CA LEU A 90 61.12 6.05 32.73
C LEU A 90 61.65 4.99 31.78
N ASP A 91 62.97 4.77 31.74
CA ASP A 91 63.58 3.71 30.94
C ASP A 91 63.05 2.33 31.36
N ALA A 92 63.07 2.02 32.66
CA ALA A 92 62.57 0.75 33.19
C ALA A 92 61.07 0.53 32.91
N ILE A 93 60.25 1.59 33.01
CA ILE A 93 58.81 1.50 32.70
C ILE A 93 58.59 1.17 31.23
N PHE A 94 59.27 1.87 30.31
CA PHE A 94 59.08 1.64 28.88
C PHE A 94 59.62 0.26 28.44
N ASP A 95 60.65 -0.27 29.09
CA ASP A 95 61.14 -1.63 28.85
C ASP A 95 60.13 -2.71 29.29
N GLU A 96 59.44 -2.50 30.42
CA GLU A 96 58.34 -3.37 30.86
C GLU A 96 57.16 -3.34 29.88
N ILE A 97 56.80 -2.16 29.38
CA ILE A 97 55.75 -1.99 28.36
C ILE A 97 56.16 -2.66 27.05
N LYS A 98 57.44 -2.55 26.65
CA LYS A 98 57.99 -3.24 25.47
C LYS A 98 57.81 -4.75 25.56
N LEU A 99 58.13 -5.34 26.70
CA LEU A 99 57.91 -6.78 26.94
C LEU A 99 56.43 -7.17 26.85
N GLU A 100 55.52 -6.36 27.40
CA GLU A 100 54.08 -6.61 27.31
C GLU A 100 53.56 -6.52 25.86
N LEU A 101 54.02 -5.51 25.10
CA LEU A 101 53.65 -5.31 23.70
C LEU A 101 54.15 -6.45 22.81
N ASN A 102 55.44 -6.82 22.90
CA ASN A 102 56.01 -7.91 22.11
C ASN A 102 55.36 -9.26 22.41
N ARG A 103 54.85 -9.47 23.63
CA ARG A 103 54.09 -10.68 23.97
C ARG A 103 52.71 -10.74 23.33
N LYS A 104 52.07 -9.59 23.11
CA LYS A 104 50.67 -9.49 22.65
C LYS A 104 50.53 -9.13 21.17
N VAL A 105 51.57 -8.60 20.55
CA VAL A 105 51.60 -8.15 19.16
C VAL A 105 52.78 -8.84 18.47
N ILE A 106 52.45 -9.84 17.65
CA ILE A 106 53.42 -10.82 17.11
C ILE A 106 54.11 -10.24 15.87
N SER A 107 55.44 -10.43 15.77
CA SER A 107 56.28 -10.07 14.62
C SER A 107 56.27 -8.59 14.23
N GLN A 108 56.10 -7.68 15.21
CA GLN A 108 56.09 -6.22 14.99
C GLN A 108 57.10 -5.47 15.87
N GLU A 109 58.26 -6.08 16.16
CA GLU A 109 59.25 -5.55 17.13
C GLU A 109 59.75 -4.14 16.77
N ARG A 110 60.11 -3.90 15.51
CA ARG A 110 60.58 -2.58 15.04
C ARG A 110 59.50 -1.50 15.20
N TYR A 111 58.26 -1.82 14.84
CA TYR A 111 57.12 -0.91 15.01
C TYR A 111 56.88 -0.58 16.49
N ILE A 112 56.97 -1.58 17.36
CA ILE A 112 56.80 -1.39 18.81
C ILE A 112 57.89 -0.46 19.35
N ASP A 113 59.13 -0.64 18.90
CA ASP A 113 60.24 0.24 19.26
C ASP A 113 60.02 1.69 18.81
N ASP A 114 59.65 1.90 17.55
CA ASP A 114 59.37 3.24 17.01
C ASP A 114 58.18 3.91 17.72
N LEU A 115 57.13 3.14 18.04
CA LEU A 115 55.97 3.61 18.80
C LEU A 115 56.36 4.02 20.21
N LEU A 116 57.12 3.19 20.92
CA LEU A 116 57.55 3.48 22.29
C LEU A 116 58.49 4.68 22.34
N VAL A 117 59.44 4.78 21.39
CA VAL A 117 60.31 5.95 21.26
C VAL A 117 59.48 7.22 21.00
N SER A 118 58.46 7.15 20.14
CA SER A 118 57.58 8.29 19.85
C SER A 118 56.82 8.82 21.08
N PHE A 119 56.43 7.95 22.02
CA PHE A 119 55.79 8.38 23.26
C PHE A 119 56.83 8.78 24.32
N LYS A 120 57.91 8.02 24.47
CA LYS A 120 58.97 8.24 25.47
C LYS A 120 59.67 9.60 25.28
N THR A 121 59.94 9.97 24.03
CA THR A 121 60.57 11.27 23.69
C THR A 121 59.75 12.47 24.19
N ALA A 122 58.42 12.40 24.13
CA ALA A 122 57.54 13.45 24.66
C ALA A 122 57.62 13.59 26.19
N PHE A 123 57.86 12.49 26.92
CA PHE A 123 58.05 12.54 28.37
C PHE A 123 59.43 13.06 28.76
N LEU A 124 60.46 12.79 27.96
CA LEU A 124 61.83 13.28 28.19
C LEU A 124 61.99 14.78 27.86
N ALA A 125 61.25 15.30 26.88
CA ALA A 125 61.33 16.68 26.40
C ALA A 125 60.00 17.44 26.59
N ARG A 126 59.32 17.21 27.71
CA ARG A 126 57.95 17.71 27.94
C ARG A 126 57.89 19.24 28.07
N GLU A 127 57.28 19.90 27.10
CA GLU A 127 56.86 21.31 27.19
C GLU A 127 55.38 21.40 27.61
N LYS A 128 55.10 22.19 28.66
CA LYS A 128 53.71 22.41 29.13
C LYS A 128 53.00 23.39 28.22
N GLY A 129 51.76 23.07 27.83
CA GLY A 129 50.93 23.95 27.00
C GLY A 129 51.20 23.84 25.50
N ALA A 130 51.90 22.79 25.06
CA ALA A 130 52.11 22.44 23.66
C ALA A 130 51.63 21.01 23.38
N VAL A 131 51.40 20.68 22.11
CA VAL A 131 51.12 19.30 21.69
C VAL A 131 52.33 18.42 22.04
N GLN A 132 52.09 17.32 22.77
CA GLN A 132 53.15 16.47 23.33
C GLN A 132 53.96 15.78 22.23
N ASN A 133 53.28 15.22 21.23
CA ASN A 133 53.89 14.74 20.00
C ASN A 133 52.84 14.57 18.89
N THR A 134 53.27 14.63 17.64
CA THR A 134 52.47 14.34 16.44
C THR A 134 53.02 13.10 15.75
N ILE A 135 52.27 12.00 15.79
CA ILE A 135 52.77 10.66 15.44
C ILE A 135 51.98 10.09 14.27
N LEU A 136 52.65 9.57 13.24
CA LEU A 136 52.01 8.79 12.18
C LEU A 136 52.09 7.29 12.49
N LEU A 137 50.94 6.64 12.63
CA LEU A 137 50.81 5.19 12.69
C LEU A 137 50.29 4.65 11.35
N ALA A 138 51.11 3.87 10.65
CA ALA A 138 50.77 3.36 9.33
C ALA A 138 51.16 1.88 9.15
N GLY A 139 50.73 1.28 8.04
CA GLY A 139 50.99 -0.11 7.67
C GLY A 139 49.68 -0.85 7.36
N PRO A 140 49.73 -2.12 6.91
CA PRO A 140 48.53 -2.85 6.48
C PRO A 140 47.43 -2.97 7.56
N ALA A 141 46.18 -3.15 7.14
CA ALA A 141 45.06 -3.31 8.06
C ALA A 141 45.19 -4.60 8.90
N GLY A 142 44.94 -4.51 10.20
CA GLY A 142 44.91 -5.66 11.10
C GLY A 142 46.29 -6.23 11.51
N THR A 143 47.38 -5.48 11.32
CA THR A 143 48.73 -5.80 11.83
C THR A 143 48.92 -5.54 13.33
N GLY A 144 47.85 -5.17 14.05
CA GLY A 144 47.88 -4.91 15.48
C GLY A 144 48.02 -3.45 15.90
N LYS A 145 48.09 -2.48 14.97
CA LYS A 145 48.27 -1.03 15.30
C LYS A 145 47.36 -0.51 16.43
N LYS A 146 46.04 -0.65 16.27
CA LYS A 146 45.02 -0.24 17.26
C LYS A 146 45.18 -0.99 18.58
N ARG A 147 45.54 -2.28 18.52
CA ARG A 147 45.76 -3.13 19.71
C ARG A 147 47.00 -2.68 20.47
N SER A 148 48.11 -2.39 19.78
CA SER A 148 49.33 -1.85 20.37
C SER A 148 49.07 -0.53 21.07
N LEU A 149 48.32 0.39 20.44
CA LEU A 149 47.97 1.66 21.06
C LEU A 149 47.11 1.47 22.32
N THR A 150 46.13 0.56 22.26
CA THR A 150 45.29 0.25 23.43
C THR A 150 46.11 -0.30 24.60
N ILE A 151 47.03 -1.23 24.33
CA ILE A 151 47.91 -1.82 25.35
C ILE A 151 48.86 -0.75 25.92
N LEU A 152 49.44 0.09 25.06
CA LEU A 152 50.35 1.16 25.44
C LEU A 152 49.66 2.17 26.36
N ILE A 153 48.51 2.72 25.96
CA ILE A 153 47.79 3.72 26.75
C ILE A 153 47.31 3.14 28.09
N ASP A 154 46.84 1.89 28.11
CA ASP A 154 46.49 1.19 29.35
C ASP A 154 47.71 1.02 30.27
N ALA A 155 48.87 0.64 29.72
CA ALA A 155 50.08 0.49 30.51
C ALA A 155 50.59 1.84 31.04
N LEU A 156 50.60 2.89 30.22
CA LEU A 156 50.96 4.25 30.65
C LEU A 156 50.00 4.78 31.72
N TYR A 157 48.71 4.47 31.62
CA TYR A 157 47.71 4.84 32.63
C TYR A 157 47.94 4.10 33.95
N ARG A 158 48.19 2.78 33.90
CA ARG A 158 48.54 1.97 35.08
C ARG A 158 49.80 2.48 35.78
N LYS A 159 50.75 3.03 35.00
CA LYS A 159 51.99 3.66 35.49
C LYS A 159 51.82 5.16 35.81
N LYS A 160 50.60 5.69 35.72
CA LYS A 160 50.22 7.10 36.02
C LYS A 160 50.93 8.15 35.17
N LEU A 161 51.38 7.79 33.98
CA LEU A 161 52.02 8.69 33.02
C LEU A 161 51.01 9.45 32.14
N VAL A 162 49.84 8.84 31.88
CA VAL A 162 48.72 9.48 31.19
C VAL A 162 47.48 9.51 32.08
N PRO A 163 46.60 10.53 31.95
CA PRO A 163 45.43 10.69 32.81
C PRO A 163 44.28 9.71 32.51
N TYR A 164 44.31 9.02 31.36
CA TYR A 164 43.18 8.21 30.88
C TYR A 164 43.66 6.87 30.31
N LYS A 165 42.83 5.83 30.52
CA LYS A 165 43.08 4.44 30.07
C LYS A 165 42.77 4.19 28.60
N ARG A 166 42.05 5.10 27.94
CA ARG A 166 41.57 4.98 26.55
C ARG A 166 42.05 6.19 25.73
N PHE A 167 42.01 6.07 24.40
CA PHE A 167 42.28 7.15 23.44
C PHE A 167 41.03 7.44 22.58
N SER A 168 40.95 8.61 21.96
CA SER A 168 39.83 8.99 21.08
C SER A 168 40.21 8.75 19.62
N MET A 169 39.26 8.32 18.78
CA MET A 169 39.47 8.11 17.35
C MET A 169 38.41 8.91 16.59
N ILE A 170 38.84 9.78 15.69
CA ILE A 170 38.00 10.63 14.85
C ILE A 170 38.28 10.24 13.40
N ASP A 171 37.25 9.76 12.69
CA ASP A 171 37.36 9.40 11.29
C ASP A 171 36.98 10.59 10.41
N LEU A 172 37.99 11.23 9.82
CA LEU A 172 37.83 12.43 9.01
C LEU A 172 37.08 12.18 7.70
N SER A 173 36.97 10.92 7.27
CA SER A 173 36.25 10.56 6.05
C SER A 173 34.73 10.61 6.20
N GLN A 174 34.22 10.71 7.44
CA GLN A 174 32.78 10.74 7.74
C GLN A 174 32.15 12.12 7.62
N TYR A 175 32.95 13.18 7.50
CA TYR A 175 32.45 14.56 7.49
C TYR A 175 32.46 15.15 6.07
N GLY A 176 31.29 15.60 5.60
CA GLY A 176 31.13 16.32 4.34
C GLY A 176 31.27 17.84 4.47
N GLU A 177 31.11 18.58 3.36
CA GLU A 177 31.22 20.05 3.32
C GLU A 177 30.21 20.75 4.26
N ASN A 178 29.01 20.20 4.43
CA ASN A 178 27.97 20.76 5.30
C ASN A 178 28.15 20.38 6.79
N ASP A 179 29.02 19.40 7.09
CA ASP A 179 29.27 18.88 8.43
C ASP A 179 30.46 19.56 9.13
N VAL A 180 31.24 20.35 8.38
CA VAL A 180 32.44 21.05 8.88
C VAL A 180 32.09 21.99 10.02
N HIS A 181 30.94 22.67 9.96
CA HIS A 181 30.53 23.69 10.91
C HIS A 181 29.62 23.20 12.04
N THR A 182 29.26 21.91 12.04
CA THR A 182 28.36 21.32 13.04
C THR A 182 28.98 20.05 13.63
N ASN A 183 29.01 18.95 12.88
CA ASN A 183 29.37 17.63 13.42
C ASN A 183 30.88 17.51 13.70
N PHE A 184 31.75 17.93 12.77
CA PHE A 184 33.21 17.84 12.97
C PHE A 184 33.69 18.68 14.15
N ILE A 185 33.24 19.93 14.26
CA ILE A 185 33.63 20.82 15.37
C ILE A 185 33.09 20.29 16.70
N VAL A 186 31.87 19.76 16.74
CA VAL A 186 31.29 19.18 17.96
C VAL A 186 32.08 17.94 18.40
N ASP A 187 32.41 17.04 17.48
CA ASP A 187 33.17 15.82 17.78
C ASP A 187 34.61 16.12 18.20
N CYS A 188 35.29 17.05 17.50
CA CYS A 188 36.60 17.53 17.91
C CYS A 188 36.54 18.24 19.27
N SER A 189 35.60 19.18 19.45
CA SER A 189 35.43 19.88 20.73
C SER A 189 35.17 18.89 21.85
N SER A 190 34.34 17.86 21.63
CA SER A 190 34.08 16.77 22.57
C SER A 190 35.36 15.99 22.91
N ALA A 191 36.09 15.52 21.90
CA ALA A 191 37.33 14.74 22.10
C ALA A 191 38.39 15.48 22.94
N PHE A 192 38.49 16.81 22.79
CA PHE A 192 39.44 17.65 23.52
C PHE A 192 38.85 18.26 24.82
N SER A 193 37.53 18.29 25.00
CA SER A 193 36.88 18.80 26.22
C SER A 193 36.71 17.76 27.32
N TYR A 194 36.55 16.48 26.96
CA TYR A 194 36.36 15.40 27.94
C TYR A 194 37.66 14.75 28.41
N GLY A 195 38.81 15.28 27.99
CA GLY A 195 40.12 14.84 28.44
C GLY A 195 40.40 13.41 28.00
N ILE A 196 40.86 13.21 26.78
CA ILE A 196 41.40 11.92 26.37
C ILE A 196 42.81 12.18 25.86
N GLY A 197 43.83 11.98 26.70
CA GLY A 197 45.21 12.47 26.46
C GLY A 197 45.90 12.01 25.16
N THR A 198 45.23 11.20 24.34
CA THR A 198 45.65 10.78 23.00
C THR A 198 44.46 10.81 22.05
N VAL A 199 44.58 11.51 20.93
CA VAL A 199 43.54 11.62 19.89
C VAL A 199 44.12 11.15 18.55
N CYS A 200 43.44 10.20 17.92
CA CYS A 200 43.79 9.62 16.63
C CYS A 200 42.84 10.14 15.55
N PHE A 201 43.39 10.59 14.43
CA PHE A 201 42.65 10.95 13.24
C PHE A 201 42.87 9.89 12.16
N SER A 202 41.81 9.25 11.70
CA SER A 202 41.82 8.30 10.58
C SER A 202 41.09 8.87 9.36
N GLY A 203 41.20 8.23 8.21
CA GLY A 203 40.45 8.61 7.00
C GLY A 203 40.87 9.96 6.42
N PHE A 204 42.04 10.50 6.81
CA PHE A 204 42.56 11.78 6.33
C PHE A 204 42.87 11.74 4.82
N GLU A 205 43.04 10.56 4.24
CA GLU A 205 43.28 10.37 2.80
C GLU A 205 42.04 10.73 1.96
N LYS A 206 40.84 10.65 2.56
CA LYS A 206 39.55 10.94 1.92
C LYS A 206 38.86 12.17 2.51
N ALA A 207 39.54 12.87 3.41
CA ALA A 207 38.97 14.01 4.13
C ALA A 207 38.90 15.25 3.23
N GLN A 208 37.88 16.08 3.46
CA GLN A 208 37.72 17.34 2.75
C GLN A 208 38.86 18.32 3.07
N SER A 209 39.20 19.18 2.11
CA SER A 209 40.32 20.13 2.22
C SER A 209 40.17 21.09 3.40
N GLU A 210 38.95 21.54 3.72
CA GLU A 210 38.71 22.43 4.85
C GLU A 210 38.93 21.75 6.20
N ILE A 211 38.47 20.50 6.36
CA ILE A 211 38.70 19.71 7.58
C ILE A 211 40.20 19.42 7.75
N LEU A 212 40.87 19.03 6.67
CA LEU A 212 42.32 18.85 6.67
C LEU A 212 43.04 20.14 7.07
N SER A 213 42.51 21.31 6.70
CA SER A 213 43.08 22.60 7.13
C SER A 213 42.97 22.81 8.64
N TYR A 214 41.85 22.44 9.28
CA TYR A 214 41.69 22.52 10.74
C TYR A 214 42.57 21.51 11.47
N VAL A 215 42.65 20.27 10.98
CA VAL A 215 43.55 19.25 11.54
C VAL A 215 45.01 19.66 11.39
N THR A 216 45.40 20.25 10.26
CA THR A 216 46.75 20.79 10.06
C THR A 216 47.04 21.91 11.07
N LYS A 217 46.08 22.82 11.33
CA LYS A 217 46.21 23.84 12.39
C LYS A 217 46.35 23.24 13.78
N LEU A 218 45.64 22.15 14.10
CA LEU A 218 45.83 21.43 15.37
C LEU A 218 47.25 20.87 15.51
N PHE A 219 47.76 20.23 14.46
CA PHE A 219 49.09 19.61 14.48
C PHE A 219 50.21 20.67 14.55
N LYS A 220 50.02 21.81 13.89
CA LYS A 220 50.99 22.90 13.83
C LYS A 220 50.93 23.82 15.05
N ASP A 221 49.77 24.39 15.31
CA ASP A 221 49.57 25.50 16.26
C ASP A 221 49.02 25.00 17.61
N GLY A 222 48.60 23.73 17.71
CA GLY A 222 47.99 23.15 18.91
C GLY A 222 46.55 23.60 19.17
N TYR A 223 45.99 24.48 18.35
CA TYR A 223 44.59 24.91 18.44
C TYR A 223 44.09 25.44 17.09
N PHE A 224 42.77 25.53 16.93
CA PHE A 224 42.17 26.36 15.90
C PHE A 224 40.92 27.07 16.43
N ARG A 225 40.53 28.14 15.73
CA ARG A 225 39.31 28.90 16.00
C ARG A 225 38.42 28.92 14.76
N THR A 226 37.14 28.64 14.95
CA THR A 226 36.13 28.63 13.88
C THR A 226 35.57 30.03 13.64
N SER A 227 34.93 30.24 12.48
CA SER A 227 34.24 31.50 12.14
C SER A 227 33.12 31.85 13.13
N GLN A 228 32.51 30.84 13.77
CA GLN A 228 31.49 30.97 14.80
C GLN A 228 32.07 31.21 16.21
N GLY A 229 33.39 31.33 16.34
CA GLY A 229 34.06 31.67 17.60
C GLY A 229 34.39 30.49 18.53
N ILE A 230 34.14 29.25 18.11
CA ILE A 230 34.51 28.05 18.87
C ILE A 230 36.03 27.84 18.78
N VAL A 231 36.68 27.61 19.92
CA VAL A 231 38.12 27.32 20.01
C VAL A 231 38.31 25.88 20.45
N VAL A 232 39.02 25.10 19.63
CA VAL A 232 39.43 23.72 19.97
C VAL A 232 40.92 23.74 20.27
N ASN A 233 41.32 23.27 21.45
CA ASN A 233 42.70 23.30 21.94
C ASN A 233 43.19 21.88 22.26
N ALA A 234 44.32 21.50 21.66
CA ALA A 234 44.99 20.21 21.78
C ALA A 234 46.30 20.26 22.59
N SER A 235 46.50 21.30 23.40
CA SER A 235 47.66 21.43 24.29
C SER A 235 47.72 20.26 25.28
N ASP A 236 48.91 19.70 25.47
CA ASP A 236 49.19 18.53 26.30
C ASP A 236 48.62 17.19 25.79
N TYR A 237 48.12 17.13 24.54
CA TYR A 237 47.67 15.87 23.90
C TYR A 237 48.74 15.24 23.01
N PHE A 238 48.68 13.92 22.87
CA PHE A 238 49.31 13.21 21.75
C PHE A 238 48.34 13.18 20.56
N LEU A 239 48.77 13.70 19.42
CA LEU A 239 47.98 13.71 18.18
C LEU A 239 48.52 12.67 17.21
N LEU A 240 47.67 11.74 16.79
CA LEU A 240 48.06 10.62 15.95
C LEU A 240 47.34 10.69 14.61
N LEU A 241 48.06 10.44 13.52
CA LEU A 241 47.45 10.05 12.24
C LEU A 241 47.44 8.53 12.17
N TYR A 242 46.28 7.95 11.89
CA TYR A 242 46.10 6.51 11.78
C TYR A 242 45.77 6.15 10.32
N SER A 243 46.60 5.33 9.69
CA SER A 243 46.42 4.89 8.31
C SER A 243 46.63 3.38 8.16
N ASP A 244 45.83 2.77 7.30
CA ASP A 244 45.99 1.38 6.88
C ASP A 244 46.80 1.25 5.57
N ALA A 245 47.53 2.30 5.18
CA ALA A 245 48.38 2.29 4.01
C ALA A 245 49.60 1.36 4.17
N ASP A 246 49.74 0.41 3.23
CA ASP A 246 50.88 -0.48 3.11
C ASP A 246 52.11 0.23 2.53
N ALA A 247 53.29 -0.02 3.11
CA ALA A 247 54.55 0.53 2.61
C ALA A 247 55.06 -0.35 1.45
N LYS A 248 54.94 0.13 0.21
CA LYS A 248 55.53 -0.55 -0.95
C LYS A 248 57.08 -0.43 -0.90
N GLY A 249 57.75 -1.48 -0.41
CA GLY A 249 59.23 -1.57 -0.34
C GLY A 249 59.77 -1.77 1.08
N LYS A 250 61.09 -1.98 1.23
CA LYS A 250 61.72 -2.06 2.56
C LYS A 250 61.67 -0.69 3.24
N VAL A 251 61.15 -0.63 4.46
CA VAL A 251 61.14 0.59 5.29
C VAL A 251 62.59 0.99 5.59
N VAL A 252 63.04 2.07 4.95
CA VAL A 252 64.36 2.68 5.15
C VAL A 252 64.37 3.42 6.49
N ASP A 253 65.47 3.33 7.24
CA ASP A 253 65.58 3.99 8.55
C ASP A 253 65.30 5.50 8.48
N ARG A 254 64.45 5.97 9.40
CA ARG A 254 64.15 7.39 9.68
C ARG A 254 63.46 8.19 8.57
N GLN A 255 62.89 7.55 7.54
CA GLN A 255 62.05 8.22 6.55
C GLN A 255 60.67 7.55 6.39
N ILE A 256 59.63 8.38 6.26
CA ILE A 256 58.28 7.90 5.93
C ILE A 256 58.31 7.39 4.47
N PRO A 257 57.88 6.15 4.20
CA PRO A 257 57.83 5.61 2.84
C PRO A 257 57.02 6.49 1.90
N VAL A 258 57.51 6.70 0.67
CA VAL A 258 56.87 7.56 -0.35
C VAL A 258 55.41 7.19 -0.57
N SER A 259 55.11 5.88 -0.59
CA SER A 259 53.75 5.34 -0.75
C SER A 259 52.76 5.71 0.35
N ILE A 260 53.24 6.09 1.55
CA ILE A 260 52.43 6.59 2.66
C ILE A 260 52.43 8.12 2.64
N ALA A 261 53.58 8.73 2.36
CA ALA A 261 53.72 10.18 2.28
C ALA A 261 52.81 10.82 1.21
N GLU A 262 52.65 10.19 0.05
CA GLU A 262 51.76 10.67 -1.04
C GLU A 262 50.28 10.73 -0.63
N LYS A 263 49.88 10.00 0.40
CA LYS A 263 48.49 9.98 0.90
C LYS A 263 48.21 11.04 1.96
N ILE A 264 49.24 11.74 2.43
CA ILE A 264 49.14 12.80 3.43
C ILE A 264 49.35 14.13 2.71
N SER A 265 48.51 15.13 3.00
CA SER A 265 48.70 16.45 2.40
C SER A 265 50.10 17.00 2.76
N PRO A 266 50.80 17.70 1.82
CA PRO A 266 52.14 18.21 2.10
C PRO A 266 52.20 19.16 3.30
N ALA A 267 51.10 19.86 3.60
CA ALA A 267 50.99 20.74 4.76
C ALA A 267 50.92 19.95 6.07
N LEU A 268 50.11 18.88 6.12
CA LEU A 268 49.97 18.05 7.31
C LEU A 268 51.20 17.16 7.55
N LEU A 269 51.81 16.62 6.48
CA LEU A 269 52.99 15.76 6.55
C LEU A 269 54.19 16.47 7.20
N ARG A 270 54.35 17.78 6.97
CA ARG A 270 55.41 18.60 7.59
C ARG A 270 55.28 18.70 9.10
N GLU A 271 54.08 18.52 9.63
CA GLU A 271 53.79 18.64 11.06
C GLU A 271 53.85 17.29 11.78
N VAL A 272 54.12 16.18 11.09
CA VAL A 272 54.36 14.86 11.69
C VAL A 272 55.79 14.79 12.23
N ARG A 273 55.95 14.68 13.56
CA ARG A 273 57.25 14.68 14.25
C ARG A 273 57.87 13.29 14.37
N SER A 274 57.05 12.25 14.50
CA SER A 274 57.53 10.87 14.53
C SER A 274 56.55 9.91 13.84
N PHE A 275 57.00 8.69 13.56
CA PHE A 275 56.18 7.70 12.89
C PHE A 275 56.53 6.29 13.38
N ALA A 276 55.55 5.39 13.33
CA ALA A 276 55.74 3.97 13.56
C ALA A 276 54.94 3.18 12.52
N ILE A 277 55.60 2.30 11.78
CA ILE A 277 55.00 1.60 10.64
C ILE A 277 55.08 0.09 10.85
N THR A 278 53.92 -0.58 10.88
CA THR A 278 53.87 -2.04 10.94
C THR A 278 54.22 -2.67 9.59
N SER A 279 54.90 -3.81 9.61
CA SER A 279 55.13 -4.63 8.42
C SER A 279 53.94 -5.53 8.10
N ALA A 280 53.81 -5.91 6.83
CA ALA A 280 52.91 -6.98 6.41
C ALA A 280 53.25 -8.28 7.17
N LEU A 281 52.22 -9.06 7.52
CA LEU A 281 52.40 -10.35 8.19
C LEU A 281 52.76 -11.42 7.15
N ASP A 282 53.60 -12.38 7.54
CA ASP A 282 53.90 -13.57 6.76
C ASP A 282 52.99 -14.74 7.15
N VAL A 283 53.06 -15.84 6.38
CA VAL A 283 52.22 -17.03 6.58
C VAL A 283 52.47 -17.66 7.95
N ASP A 284 53.72 -17.73 8.40
CA ASP A 284 54.08 -18.36 9.67
C ASP A 284 53.54 -17.56 10.87
N THR A 285 53.61 -16.23 10.79
CA THR A 285 53.04 -15.32 11.78
C THR A 285 51.52 -15.41 11.80
N LEU A 286 50.86 -15.38 10.63
CA LEU A 286 49.41 -15.51 10.51
C LEU A 286 48.92 -16.86 11.05
N SER A 287 49.63 -17.95 10.74
CA SER A 287 49.33 -19.30 11.25
C SER A 287 49.40 -19.34 12.78
N SER A 288 50.41 -18.71 13.37
CA SER A 288 50.56 -18.60 14.83
C SER A 288 49.44 -17.79 15.48
N ILE A 289 49.01 -16.69 14.85
CA ILE A 289 47.89 -15.87 15.32
C ILE A 289 46.58 -16.67 15.23
N LEU A 290 46.33 -17.33 14.11
CA LEU A 290 45.14 -18.17 13.88
C LEU A 290 45.06 -19.31 14.89
N HIS A 291 46.18 -19.99 15.15
CA HIS A 291 46.25 -21.00 16.19
C HIS A 291 45.80 -20.44 17.54
N ALA A 292 46.37 -19.33 17.99
CA ALA A 292 45.98 -18.72 19.26
C ALA A 292 44.49 -18.31 19.32
N GLN A 293 43.95 -17.72 18.24
CA GLN A 293 42.55 -17.25 18.21
C GLN A 293 41.56 -18.41 18.13
N LEU A 294 41.79 -19.39 17.25
CA LEU A 294 40.92 -20.56 17.10
C LEU A 294 40.95 -21.45 18.34
N THR A 295 42.10 -21.63 19.00
CA THR A 295 42.16 -22.35 20.28
C THR A 295 41.36 -21.62 21.36
N ASN A 296 41.41 -20.28 21.42
CA ASN A 296 40.58 -19.51 22.36
C ASN A 296 39.09 -19.65 22.07
N ALA A 297 38.69 -19.63 20.79
CA ALA A 297 37.31 -19.85 20.36
C ALA A 297 36.83 -21.27 20.69
N ALA A 298 37.67 -22.28 20.46
CA ALA A 298 37.40 -23.67 20.83
C ALA A 298 37.19 -23.84 22.34
N ASN A 299 38.04 -23.21 23.16
CA ASN A 299 37.88 -23.21 24.63
C ASN A 299 36.56 -22.55 25.07
N ARG A 300 36.15 -21.46 24.40
CA ARG A 300 34.85 -20.82 24.63
C ARG A 300 33.69 -21.74 24.24
N LEU A 301 33.76 -22.42 23.09
CA LEU A 301 32.76 -23.41 22.66
C LEU A 301 32.65 -24.57 23.63
N TYR A 302 33.77 -25.07 24.15
CA TYR A 302 33.75 -26.11 25.17
C TYR A 302 33.05 -25.63 26.45
N ALA A 303 33.36 -24.43 26.93
CA ALA A 303 32.76 -23.87 28.14
C ALA A 303 31.24 -23.61 28.00
N GLN A 304 30.77 -23.24 26.80
CA GLN A 304 29.37 -22.85 26.57
C GLN A 304 28.49 -23.99 26.02
N ALA A 305 29.03 -24.84 25.16
CA ALA A 305 28.28 -25.85 24.41
C ALA A 305 28.71 -27.30 24.72
N GLN A 306 29.74 -27.48 25.57
CA GLN A 306 30.34 -28.79 25.91
C GLN A 306 30.80 -29.59 24.68
N VAL A 307 31.24 -28.91 23.62
CA VAL A 307 31.82 -29.51 22.42
C VAL A 307 33.34 -29.38 22.51
N ALA A 308 34.04 -30.51 22.54
CA ALA A 308 35.51 -30.51 22.54
C ALA A 308 35.99 -30.39 21.10
N ILE A 309 36.89 -29.45 20.80
CA ILE A 309 37.36 -29.20 19.44
C ILE A 309 38.87 -29.35 19.36
N ASP A 310 39.33 -30.11 18.37
CA ASP A 310 40.72 -30.28 17.98
C ASP A 310 40.91 -29.87 16.51
N PHE A 311 42.13 -29.47 16.16
CA PHE A 311 42.45 -28.94 14.83
C PHE A 311 43.60 -29.70 14.19
N GLU A 312 43.47 -30.05 12.91
CA GLU A 312 44.61 -30.56 12.16
C GLU A 312 45.65 -29.45 11.93
N PRO A 313 46.97 -29.76 12.02
CA PRO A 313 48.03 -28.75 11.86
C PRO A 313 47.99 -27.99 10.52
N GLN A 314 47.48 -28.61 9.46
CA GLN A 314 47.38 -27.99 8.13
C GLN A 314 46.33 -26.88 8.06
N VAL A 315 45.31 -26.89 8.94
CA VAL A 315 44.24 -25.89 8.95
C VAL A 315 44.83 -24.49 9.10
N PHE A 316 45.71 -24.29 10.07
CA PHE A 316 46.27 -22.96 10.37
C PHE A 316 47.11 -22.41 9.21
N ILE A 317 47.89 -23.26 8.54
CA ILE A 317 48.74 -22.87 7.41
C ILE A 317 47.88 -22.52 6.20
N GLU A 318 46.87 -23.32 5.88
CA GLU A 318 45.99 -23.08 4.74
C GLU A 318 45.11 -21.85 4.92
N LEU A 319 44.59 -21.62 6.14
CA LEU A 319 43.88 -20.40 6.47
C LEU A 319 44.81 -19.17 6.41
N ALA A 320 46.05 -19.28 6.90
CA ALA A 320 47.04 -18.21 6.82
C ALA A 320 47.38 -17.83 5.37
N LYS A 321 47.58 -18.81 4.48
CA LYS A 321 47.81 -18.57 3.04
C LYS A 321 46.66 -17.85 2.36
N ARG A 322 45.43 -17.99 2.87
CA ARG A 322 44.22 -17.35 2.30
C ARG A 322 43.97 -15.96 2.84
N ILE A 323 44.35 -15.70 4.08
CA ILE A 323 44.26 -14.37 4.69
C ILE A 323 45.39 -13.46 4.15
N LEU A 324 46.55 -14.02 3.81
CA LEU A 324 47.71 -13.27 3.33
C LEU A 324 47.42 -12.30 2.17
N PRO A 325 46.70 -12.69 1.08
CA PRO A 325 46.44 -11.81 -0.06
C PRO A 325 45.42 -10.70 0.25
N THR A 326 44.56 -10.90 1.24
CA THR A 326 43.48 -9.92 1.58
C THR A 326 44.04 -8.60 2.07
N LYS A 327 45.25 -8.60 2.66
CA LYS A 327 45.89 -7.46 3.33
C LYS A 327 45.03 -6.77 4.41
N ARG A 328 43.92 -7.40 4.82
CA ARG A 328 43.00 -6.98 5.91
C ARG A 328 42.99 -8.07 6.98
N TYR A 329 44.16 -8.30 7.56
CA TYR A 329 44.42 -9.52 8.34
C TYR A 329 43.49 -9.69 9.54
N GLY A 330 43.31 -8.64 10.34
CA GLY A 330 42.57 -8.68 11.60
C GLY A 330 41.07 -8.93 11.39
N GLU A 331 40.47 -8.23 10.42
CA GLU A 331 39.05 -8.40 10.06
C GLU A 331 38.79 -9.77 9.47
N ALA A 332 39.66 -10.24 8.57
CA ALA A 332 39.55 -11.58 8.00
C ALA A 332 39.70 -12.69 9.07
N ILE A 333 40.58 -12.51 10.06
CA ILE A 333 40.72 -13.44 11.19
C ILE A 333 39.48 -13.40 12.09
N GLU A 334 38.98 -12.20 12.43
CA GLU A 334 37.82 -12.04 13.31
C GLU A 334 36.55 -12.62 12.68
N GLU A 335 36.31 -12.32 11.41
CA GLU A 335 35.20 -12.91 10.64
C GLU A 335 35.30 -14.44 10.59
N LEU A 336 36.48 -14.97 10.30
CA LEU A 336 36.69 -16.41 10.26
C LEU A 336 36.48 -17.08 11.63
N VAL A 337 36.98 -16.49 12.71
CA VAL A 337 36.94 -17.09 14.05
C VAL A 337 35.54 -16.98 14.66
N GLU A 338 34.90 -15.81 14.59
CA GLU A 338 33.59 -15.61 15.23
C GLU A 338 32.45 -16.11 14.34
N LYS A 339 32.38 -15.71 13.07
CA LYS A 339 31.23 -16.07 12.21
C LYS A 339 31.38 -17.46 11.60
N GLU A 340 32.54 -17.74 11.02
CA GLU A 340 32.72 -18.93 10.17
C GLU A 340 33.16 -20.18 10.94
N PHE A 341 33.46 -20.02 12.23
CA PHE A 341 33.85 -21.10 13.11
C PHE A 341 32.98 -21.15 14.36
N PHE A 342 32.97 -20.08 15.17
CA PHE A 342 32.29 -20.08 16.47
C PHE A 342 30.76 -20.14 16.33
N GLU A 343 30.15 -19.22 15.58
CA GLU A 343 28.70 -19.16 15.40
C GLU A 343 28.14 -20.39 14.67
N LEU A 344 28.81 -20.88 13.63
CA LEU A 344 28.37 -22.06 12.88
C LEU A 344 28.36 -23.33 13.72
N LEU A 345 29.39 -23.55 14.54
CA LEU A 345 29.42 -24.72 15.43
C LEU A 345 28.40 -24.59 16.57
N LEU A 346 28.13 -23.37 17.03
CA LEU A 346 27.08 -23.11 18.01
C LEU A 346 25.68 -23.35 17.42
N ASP A 347 25.44 -22.93 16.17
CA ASP A 347 24.20 -23.18 15.43
C ASP A 347 24.01 -24.67 15.15
N ALA A 348 25.06 -25.38 14.71
CA ALA A 348 25.04 -26.83 14.54
C ALA A 348 24.69 -27.56 15.86
N ARG A 349 25.20 -27.07 17.01
CA ARG A 349 24.79 -27.56 18.34
C ARG A 349 23.32 -27.27 18.63
N ALA A 350 22.84 -26.07 18.30
CA ALA A 350 21.45 -25.66 18.54
C ALA A 350 20.45 -26.45 17.68
N ARG A 351 20.84 -26.81 16.45
CA ARG A 351 20.06 -27.65 15.53
C ARG A 351 20.10 -29.15 15.86
N GLY A 352 20.93 -29.55 16.82
CA GLY A 352 21.08 -30.95 17.23
C GLY A 352 21.99 -31.78 16.31
N GLU A 353 22.67 -31.14 15.36
CA GLU A 353 23.69 -31.79 14.51
C GLU A 353 24.93 -32.17 15.32
N LEU A 354 25.25 -31.35 16.34
CA LEU A 354 26.24 -31.65 17.37
C LEU A 354 25.58 -31.88 18.73
N SER A 355 26.16 -32.78 19.52
CA SER A 355 25.69 -33.17 20.85
C SER A 355 26.65 -32.76 21.97
N SER A 356 26.13 -32.72 23.20
CA SER A 356 26.94 -32.44 24.40
C SER A 356 27.95 -33.56 24.59
N GLY A 357 29.24 -33.23 24.71
CA GLY A 357 30.32 -34.20 24.86
C GLY A 357 30.89 -34.73 23.53
N ASP A 358 30.45 -34.20 22.39
CA ASP A 358 31.03 -34.55 21.10
C ASP A 358 32.48 -34.08 20.97
N ALA A 359 33.28 -34.92 20.31
CA ALA A 359 34.65 -34.61 19.91
C ALA A 359 34.68 -34.18 18.43
N VAL A 360 34.81 -32.86 18.29
CA VAL A 360 35.06 -31.99 17.15
C VAL A 360 36.41 -32.09 16.45
N VAL A 361 36.61 -32.70 15.27
CA VAL A 361 37.90 -32.52 14.55
C VAL A 361 37.72 -31.60 13.35
N ILE A 362 38.44 -30.48 13.35
CA ILE A 362 38.45 -29.52 12.26
C ILE A 362 39.56 -29.86 11.28
N LYS A 363 39.19 -30.07 10.02
CA LYS A 363 40.11 -30.44 8.93
C LYS A 363 39.82 -29.66 7.65
N MET A 364 40.78 -29.70 6.73
CA MET A 364 40.66 -29.12 5.39
C MET A 364 40.53 -30.24 4.35
N GLU A 365 39.46 -30.26 3.54
CA GLU A 365 39.31 -31.18 2.40
C GLU A 365 38.96 -30.40 1.13
N GLN A 366 39.73 -30.55 0.05
CA GLN A 366 39.43 -29.99 -1.28
C GLN A 366 38.97 -28.52 -1.29
N ASN A 367 39.59 -27.67 -0.43
CA ASN A 367 39.26 -26.26 -0.18
C ASN A 367 38.14 -25.95 0.83
N ASP A 368 37.53 -26.96 1.43
CA ASP A 368 36.48 -26.81 2.42
C ASP A 368 37.01 -26.98 3.84
N LEU A 369 36.56 -26.10 4.74
CA LEU A 369 36.75 -26.25 6.18
C LEU A 369 35.61 -27.11 6.72
N ILE A 370 35.96 -28.29 7.26
CA ILE A 370 34.98 -29.30 7.67
C ILE A 370 35.15 -29.62 9.14
N ALA A 371 34.03 -29.69 9.85
CA ALA A 371 33.90 -30.21 11.20
C ALA A 371 33.48 -31.68 11.15
N SER A 372 34.38 -32.58 11.53
CA SER A 372 34.11 -34.02 11.56
C SER A 372 33.70 -34.46 12.97
N SER A 373 32.49 -35.00 13.11
CA SER A 373 31.96 -35.60 14.34
C SER A 373 31.58 -37.08 14.11
N ARG A 374 31.21 -37.80 15.17
CA ARG A 374 30.68 -39.18 15.09
C ARG A 374 29.41 -39.28 14.25
N ASN A 375 28.65 -38.19 14.13
CA ASN A 375 27.38 -38.14 13.42
C ASN A 375 27.52 -37.72 11.94
N GLY A 376 28.73 -37.43 11.47
CA GLY A 376 29.00 -37.01 10.09
C GLY A 376 29.94 -35.81 9.98
N ASN A 377 30.20 -35.40 8.75
CA ASN A 377 30.97 -34.21 8.42
C ASN A 377 30.02 -33.03 8.21
N ILE A 378 30.29 -31.92 8.88
CA ILE A 378 29.59 -30.65 8.73
C ILE A 378 30.51 -29.72 7.94
N LEU A 379 30.07 -29.27 6.76
CA LEU A 379 30.75 -28.23 6.01
C LEU A 379 30.60 -26.91 6.77
N LEU A 380 31.70 -26.37 7.31
CA LEU A 380 31.69 -25.07 7.96
C LEU A 380 31.77 -23.97 6.91
N LYS A 381 32.68 -24.11 5.94
CA LYS A 381 32.81 -23.15 4.85
C LYS A 381 33.45 -23.79 3.65
N SER A 382 32.89 -23.56 2.47
CA SER A 382 33.63 -23.77 1.23
C SER A 382 34.53 -22.57 0.97
N ILE A 383 35.84 -22.80 0.98
CA ILE A 383 36.80 -21.71 0.93
C ILE A 383 37.63 -21.88 -0.35
N ALA A 384 37.09 -21.44 -1.48
CA ALA A 384 37.81 -21.42 -2.74
C ALA A 384 39.11 -20.58 -2.63
N LEU A 385 40.24 -21.13 -3.06
CA LEU A 385 41.43 -20.34 -3.39
C LEU A 385 41.01 -19.33 -4.47
N VAL A 386 41.25 -18.04 -4.25
CA VAL A 386 41.16 -17.04 -5.33
C VAL A 386 42.30 -17.36 -6.31
N GLN A 387 42.05 -18.26 -7.25
CA GLN A 387 42.60 -18.08 -8.59
C GLN A 387 41.90 -16.84 -9.14
N GLU A 388 42.67 -15.90 -9.67
CA GLU A 388 42.08 -14.86 -10.51
C GLU A 388 41.32 -15.56 -11.61
N GLU A 389 40.01 -15.38 -11.60
CA GLU A 389 39.13 -15.90 -12.63
C GLU A 389 39.57 -15.37 -13.98
N THR A 390 39.95 -16.27 -14.88
CA THR A 390 40.45 -15.85 -16.18
C THR A 390 39.30 -15.33 -17.03
N LEU A 391 39.60 -14.47 -18.00
CA LEU A 391 38.59 -14.03 -18.98
C LEU A 391 37.91 -15.23 -19.66
N GLU A 392 38.65 -16.33 -19.84
CA GLU A 392 38.15 -17.58 -20.42
C GLU A 392 37.12 -18.26 -19.53
N ASP A 393 37.32 -18.26 -18.20
CA ASP A 393 36.37 -18.79 -17.23
C ASP A 393 35.03 -18.01 -17.25
N VAL A 394 35.10 -16.68 -17.23
CA VAL A 394 33.89 -15.82 -17.29
C VAL A 394 33.15 -16.00 -18.62
N MET A 395 33.89 -16.16 -19.72
CA MET A 395 33.31 -16.39 -21.04
C MET A 395 32.69 -17.78 -21.19
N ASN A 396 33.26 -18.80 -20.56
CA ASN A 396 32.67 -20.13 -20.51
C ASN A 396 31.36 -20.11 -19.72
N GLU A 397 31.30 -19.37 -18.60
CA GLU A 397 30.06 -19.17 -17.85
C GLU A 397 29.00 -18.45 -18.70
N LEU A 398 29.35 -17.36 -19.39
CA LEU A 398 28.45 -16.66 -20.31
C LEU A 398 27.92 -17.60 -21.41
N ASN A 399 28.81 -18.40 -22.02
CA ASN A 399 28.43 -19.33 -23.08
C ASN A 399 27.49 -20.43 -22.59
N SER A 400 27.62 -20.84 -21.32
CA SER A 400 26.77 -21.84 -20.67
C SER A 400 25.34 -21.35 -20.39
N LEU A 401 25.11 -20.03 -20.34
CA LEU A 401 23.76 -19.49 -20.15
C LEU A 401 22.87 -19.89 -21.33
N ILE A 402 21.68 -20.39 -21.04
CA ILE A 402 20.70 -20.82 -22.05
C ILE A 402 20.15 -19.60 -22.80
N GLY A 403 19.98 -19.70 -24.12
CA GLY A 403 19.48 -18.61 -24.96
C GLY A 403 20.44 -17.41 -25.06
N LEU A 404 19.87 -16.20 -25.05
CA LEU A 404 20.59 -14.90 -25.02
C LEU A 404 21.62 -14.67 -26.14
N GLN A 405 21.40 -15.21 -27.34
CA GLN A 405 22.38 -15.11 -28.43
C GLN A 405 22.71 -13.66 -28.80
N SER A 406 21.71 -12.77 -28.84
CA SER A 406 21.92 -11.33 -29.07
C SER A 406 22.89 -10.71 -28.04
N VAL A 407 22.72 -11.05 -26.77
CA VAL A 407 23.54 -10.56 -25.65
C VAL A 407 24.96 -11.14 -25.71
N LYS A 408 25.09 -12.44 -26.02
CA LYS A 408 26.39 -13.09 -26.19
C LYS A 408 27.19 -12.45 -27.33
N THR A 409 26.54 -12.18 -28.46
CA THR A 409 27.16 -11.47 -29.60
C THR A 409 27.59 -10.07 -29.20
N PHE A 410 26.73 -9.31 -28.51
CA PHE A 410 27.06 -7.97 -28.02
C PHE A 410 28.30 -7.96 -27.10
N ILE A 411 28.39 -8.89 -26.14
CA ILE A 411 29.54 -8.97 -25.24
C ILE A 411 30.81 -9.31 -26.04
N GLN A 412 30.75 -10.23 -27.00
CA GLN A 412 31.90 -10.54 -27.86
C GLN A 412 32.34 -9.34 -28.71
N GLU A 413 31.42 -8.52 -29.20
CA GLU A 413 31.73 -7.28 -29.92
C GLU A 413 32.39 -6.24 -29.01
N LEU A 414 31.90 -6.11 -27.77
CA LEU A 414 32.50 -5.24 -26.76
C LEU A 414 33.95 -5.66 -26.45
N LEU A 415 34.18 -6.96 -26.24
CA LEU A 415 35.52 -7.52 -25.99
C LEU A 415 36.50 -7.16 -27.10
N LYS A 416 36.12 -7.42 -28.35
CA LYS A 416 36.94 -7.09 -29.53
C LYS A 416 37.23 -5.60 -29.64
N THR A 417 36.25 -4.76 -29.28
CA THR A 417 36.39 -3.30 -29.31
C THR A 417 37.42 -2.83 -28.28
N VAL A 418 37.36 -3.35 -27.05
CA VAL A 418 38.33 -3.04 -25.99
C VAL A 418 39.73 -3.52 -26.38
N GLU A 419 39.87 -4.76 -26.84
CA GLU A 419 41.17 -5.32 -27.26
C GLU A 419 41.83 -4.46 -28.35
N LEU A 420 41.04 -3.95 -29.30
CA LEU A 420 41.54 -3.06 -30.35
C LEU A 420 42.00 -1.72 -29.78
N GLN A 421 41.29 -1.13 -28.81
CA GLN A 421 41.68 0.12 -28.17
C GLN A 421 42.96 -0.03 -27.35
N GLU A 422 43.12 -1.13 -26.61
CA GLU A 422 44.35 -1.42 -25.86
C GLU A 422 45.54 -1.62 -26.80
N LYS A 423 45.36 -2.29 -27.95
CA LYS A 423 46.40 -2.39 -29.00
C LYS A 423 46.79 -1.02 -29.55
N ARG A 424 45.83 -0.14 -29.81
CA ARG A 424 46.09 1.24 -30.27
C ARG A 424 46.81 2.07 -29.21
N ARG A 425 46.43 1.92 -27.94
CA ARG A 425 47.09 2.58 -26.80
C ARG A 425 48.54 2.13 -26.65
N ALA A 426 48.81 0.83 -26.78
CA ALA A 426 50.16 0.27 -26.77
C ALA A 426 51.02 0.75 -27.95
N GLN A 427 50.39 1.08 -29.08
CA GLN A 427 51.05 1.63 -30.28
C GLN A 427 51.22 3.15 -30.25
N GLY A 428 50.73 3.85 -29.21
CA GLY A 428 50.85 5.30 -29.06
C GLY A 428 49.87 6.11 -29.92
N ASP A 429 48.87 5.45 -30.52
CA ASP A 429 47.83 6.12 -31.29
C ASP A 429 46.87 6.90 -30.37
N LYS A 430 46.27 7.98 -30.89
CA LYS A 430 45.18 8.67 -30.19
C LYS A 430 43.97 7.73 -30.09
N THR A 431 43.65 7.29 -28.87
CA THR A 431 42.43 6.57 -28.55
C THR A 431 41.29 7.56 -28.25
N ALA A 432 40.08 7.25 -28.70
CA ALA A 432 38.90 8.01 -28.29
C ALA A 432 38.42 7.48 -26.93
N PRO A 433 38.01 8.34 -25.98
CA PRO A 433 37.44 7.88 -24.71
C PRO A 433 36.18 7.06 -25.00
N MET A 434 36.13 5.82 -24.50
CA MET A 434 35.02 4.89 -24.74
C MET A 434 34.09 4.90 -23.53
N THR A 435 32.83 5.30 -23.74
CA THR A 435 31.79 5.22 -22.71
C THR A 435 31.23 3.81 -22.64
N LEU A 436 31.30 3.17 -21.47
CA LEU A 436 30.87 1.80 -21.26
C LEU A 436 29.49 1.68 -20.58
N HIS A 437 28.82 2.79 -20.29
CA HIS A 437 27.48 2.76 -19.68
C HIS A 437 26.44 2.16 -20.63
N MET A 438 25.56 1.32 -20.08
CA MET A 438 24.64 0.50 -20.87
C MET A 438 23.19 0.62 -20.40
N VAL A 439 22.26 0.30 -21.30
CA VAL A 439 20.84 0.12 -21.00
C VAL A 439 20.44 -1.30 -21.33
N PHE A 440 19.90 -2.03 -20.36
CA PHE A 440 19.36 -3.37 -20.53
C PHE A 440 17.83 -3.30 -20.64
N THR A 441 17.31 -3.58 -21.82
CA THR A 441 15.86 -3.61 -22.08
C THR A 441 15.35 -5.04 -22.17
N GLY A 442 14.12 -5.29 -21.72
CA GLY A 442 13.43 -6.57 -21.89
C GLY A 442 12.55 -6.93 -20.70
N ASN A 443 11.79 -8.01 -20.80
CA ASN A 443 10.85 -8.43 -19.75
C ASN A 443 11.57 -9.00 -18.51
N PRO A 444 10.88 -9.17 -17.36
CA PRO A 444 11.50 -9.61 -16.11
C PRO A 444 11.83 -11.09 -16.21
N GLY A 445 12.96 -11.48 -15.62
CA GLY A 445 13.41 -12.87 -15.68
C GLY A 445 14.12 -13.27 -16.97
N THR A 446 14.48 -12.33 -17.86
CA THR A 446 15.35 -12.57 -19.03
C THR A 446 16.85 -12.63 -18.72
N GLY A 447 17.25 -12.55 -17.44
CA GLY A 447 18.65 -12.70 -17.03
C GLY A 447 19.48 -11.41 -16.98
N LYS A 448 18.86 -10.23 -17.01
CA LYS A 448 19.54 -8.91 -16.95
C LYS A 448 20.57 -8.78 -15.81
N THR A 449 20.17 -9.03 -14.56
CA THR A 449 21.07 -8.96 -13.40
C THR A 449 22.19 -10.01 -13.47
N THR A 450 21.89 -11.22 -13.95
CA THR A 450 22.88 -12.29 -14.13
C THR A 450 23.97 -11.87 -15.12
N VAL A 451 23.57 -11.31 -16.26
CA VAL A 451 24.51 -10.80 -17.26
C VAL A 451 25.27 -9.57 -16.75
N ALA A 452 24.64 -8.67 -16.01
CA ALA A 452 25.33 -7.51 -15.42
C ALA A 452 26.47 -7.95 -14.49
N ARG A 453 26.25 -9.02 -13.71
CA ARG A 453 27.28 -9.63 -12.85
C ARG A 453 28.44 -10.20 -13.66
N LEU A 454 28.15 -10.87 -14.77
CA LEU A 454 29.17 -11.37 -15.69
C LEU A 454 29.97 -10.21 -16.31
N ILE A 455 29.30 -9.18 -16.84
CA ILE A 455 29.97 -8.00 -17.40
C ILE A 455 30.89 -7.35 -16.37
N SER A 456 30.48 -7.21 -15.12
CA SER A 456 31.33 -6.68 -14.05
C SER A 456 32.63 -7.47 -13.89
N ARG A 457 32.54 -8.81 -13.86
CA ARG A 457 33.69 -9.71 -13.76
C ARG A 457 34.55 -9.68 -15.03
N THR A 458 33.92 -9.64 -16.20
CA THR A 458 34.60 -9.52 -17.51
C THR A 458 35.42 -8.23 -17.56
N LEU A 459 34.83 -7.08 -17.24
CA LEU A 459 35.52 -5.78 -17.30
C LEU A 459 36.69 -5.68 -16.30
N LYS A 460 36.55 -6.30 -15.12
CA LYS A 460 37.65 -6.47 -14.17
C LYS A 460 38.79 -7.30 -14.76
N ALA A 461 38.49 -8.47 -15.33
CA ALA A 461 39.48 -9.37 -15.92
C ALA A 461 40.25 -8.71 -17.07
N MET A 462 39.63 -7.73 -17.74
CA MET A 462 40.26 -6.93 -18.79
C MET A 462 41.07 -5.74 -18.28
N GLY A 463 41.06 -5.47 -16.96
CA GLY A 463 41.74 -4.33 -16.36
C GLY A 463 41.09 -2.97 -16.61
N LEU A 464 39.83 -2.96 -17.06
CA LEU A 464 39.04 -1.73 -17.27
C LEU A 464 38.40 -1.20 -15.98
N LEU A 465 38.23 -2.08 -14.99
CA LEU A 465 37.71 -1.74 -13.67
C LEU A 465 38.73 -2.18 -12.62
N SER A 466 38.97 -1.33 -11.62
CA SER A 466 39.92 -1.60 -10.54
C SER A 466 39.47 -2.72 -9.60
N GLN A 467 38.16 -2.99 -9.57
CA GLN A 467 37.50 -4.07 -8.84
C GLN A 467 36.49 -4.75 -9.79
N GLY A 468 35.53 -5.53 -9.27
CA GLY A 468 34.55 -6.24 -10.13
C GLY A 468 33.24 -6.56 -9.42
N GLN A 469 32.92 -5.79 -8.38
CA GLN A 469 31.66 -5.90 -7.65
C GLN A 469 30.50 -5.34 -8.49
N LEU A 470 29.35 -5.99 -8.37
CA LEU A 470 28.08 -5.50 -8.88
C LEU A 470 27.30 -4.91 -7.70
N VAL A 471 26.98 -3.62 -7.75
CA VAL A 471 26.09 -2.95 -6.80
C VAL A 471 24.73 -2.82 -7.45
N GLU A 472 23.77 -3.62 -6.98
CA GLU A 472 22.39 -3.62 -7.45
C GLU A 472 21.55 -2.70 -6.56
N VAL A 473 20.88 -1.74 -7.19
CA VAL A 473 20.04 -0.74 -6.51
C VAL A 473 18.72 -0.57 -7.26
N ALA A 474 17.68 -0.21 -6.53
CA ALA A 474 16.40 0.22 -7.09
C ALA A 474 16.10 1.67 -6.68
N ARG A 475 14.96 2.21 -7.14
CA ARG A 475 14.52 3.58 -6.80
C ARG A 475 14.58 3.88 -5.30
N GLN A 476 14.17 2.95 -4.44
CA GLN A 476 14.13 3.16 -2.98
C GLN A 476 15.52 3.38 -2.35
N ASP A 477 16.56 2.84 -2.99
CA ASP A 477 17.95 2.95 -2.54
C ASP A 477 18.58 4.26 -3.00
N LEU A 478 18.11 4.81 -4.12
CA LEU A 478 18.60 6.06 -4.69
C LEU A 478 17.83 7.29 -4.20
N VAL A 479 16.52 7.15 -3.97
CA VAL A 479 15.61 8.26 -3.66
C VAL A 479 15.36 8.38 -2.16
N GLY A 480 15.48 9.60 -1.65
CA GLY A 480 15.26 9.95 -0.26
C GLY A 480 13.77 10.12 0.08
N GLN A 481 13.43 9.97 1.37
CA GLN A 481 12.06 10.27 1.87
C GLN A 481 11.86 11.76 2.17
N TYR A 482 12.95 12.52 2.24
CA TYR A 482 12.95 13.94 2.60
C TYR A 482 13.74 14.77 1.57
N VAL A 483 13.38 16.05 1.43
CA VAL A 483 14.08 17.00 0.55
C VAL A 483 15.57 17.08 0.90
N GLY A 484 16.43 16.88 -0.10
CA GLY A 484 17.89 16.89 0.06
C GLY A 484 18.52 15.57 0.54
N SER A 485 17.72 14.50 0.76
CA SER A 485 18.24 13.18 1.13
C SER A 485 18.48 12.24 -0.06
N THR A 486 18.03 12.61 -1.26
CA THR A 486 18.18 11.83 -2.49
C THR A 486 19.61 11.87 -3.03
N ALA A 487 20.21 13.05 -3.17
CA ALA A 487 21.57 13.17 -3.68
C ALA A 487 22.62 12.43 -2.81
N PRO A 488 22.58 12.46 -1.46
CA PRO A 488 23.46 11.65 -0.62
C PRO A 488 23.33 10.14 -0.86
N LYS A 489 22.09 9.63 -0.89
CA LYS A 489 21.81 8.22 -1.15
C LYS A 489 22.31 7.76 -2.51
N THR A 490 22.01 8.54 -3.55
CA THR A 490 22.47 8.24 -4.92
C THR A 490 23.99 8.25 -5.00
N ASN A 491 24.67 9.21 -4.36
CA ASN A 491 26.14 9.24 -4.30
C ASN A 491 26.73 8.08 -3.50
N GLU A 492 26.06 7.61 -2.45
CA GLU A 492 26.50 6.44 -1.69
C GLU A 492 26.48 5.18 -2.56
N ALA A 493 25.39 4.97 -3.32
CA ALA A 493 25.29 3.89 -4.28
C ALA A 493 26.41 3.96 -5.34
N ILE A 494 26.69 5.15 -5.88
CA ILE A 494 27.80 5.36 -6.84
C ILE A 494 29.15 5.03 -6.19
N LYS A 495 29.40 5.49 -4.96
CA LYS A 495 30.65 5.21 -4.23
C LYS A 495 30.86 3.73 -3.99
N GLN A 496 29.81 2.98 -3.65
CA GLN A 496 29.89 1.52 -3.50
C GLN A 496 30.25 0.83 -4.82
N ALA A 497 29.83 1.42 -5.95
CA ALA A 497 30.10 0.89 -7.29
C ALA A 497 31.44 1.32 -7.89
N ILE A 498 32.23 2.18 -7.23
CA ILE A 498 33.56 2.58 -7.74
C ILE A 498 34.48 1.36 -7.82
N GLY A 499 35.12 1.20 -8.97
CA GLY A 499 35.86 0.01 -9.35
C GLY A 499 34.98 -1.11 -9.88
N GLY A 500 33.68 -0.93 -10.01
CA GLY A 500 32.73 -1.99 -10.36
C GLY A 500 31.60 -1.51 -11.27
N VAL A 501 30.47 -2.18 -11.18
CA VAL A 501 29.25 -1.86 -11.94
C VAL A 501 28.12 -1.43 -11.00
N LEU A 502 27.53 -0.26 -11.25
CA LEU A 502 26.26 0.17 -10.65
C LEU A 502 25.10 -0.28 -11.54
N PHE A 503 24.33 -1.25 -11.07
CA PHE A 503 23.15 -1.75 -11.76
C PHE A 503 21.88 -1.19 -11.13
N ILE A 504 21.12 -0.41 -11.91
CA ILE A 504 19.87 0.21 -11.46
C ILE A 504 18.70 -0.55 -12.08
N ASP A 505 18.02 -1.36 -11.28
CA ASP A 505 16.84 -2.09 -11.74
C ASP A 505 15.60 -1.18 -11.78
N GLU A 506 14.73 -1.44 -12.75
CA GLU A 506 13.55 -0.62 -13.07
C GLU A 506 13.84 0.89 -13.11
N ALA A 507 14.93 1.29 -13.78
CA ALA A 507 15.44 2.66 -13.77
C ALA A 507 14.41 3.71 -14.24
N TYR A 508 13.50 3.35 -15.15
CA TYR A 508 12.41 4.20 -15.61
C TYR A 508 11.53 4.73 -14.46
N THR A 509 11.49 4.02 -13.33
CA THR A 509 10.76 4.43 -12.13
C THR A 509 11.30 5.69 -11.49
N LEU A 510 12.55 6.11 -11.80
CA LEU A 510 13.10 7.40 -11.39
C LEU A 510 12.39 8.61 -12.03
N SER A 511 11.55 8.39 -13.05
CA SER A 511 10.87 9.46 -13.83
C SER A 511 9.33 9.37 -13.85
N ARG A 512 8.71 8.74 -12.85
CA ARG A 512 7.26 8.40 -12.84
C ARG A 512 6.30 9.58 -13.08
N GLU A 513 6.66 10.81 -12.70
CA GLU A 513 5.80 11.99 -12.86
C GLU A 513 6.59 13.23 -13.33
N LYS A 514 5.94 14.14 -14.09
CA LYS A 514 6.55 15.42 -14.52
C LYS A 514 6.94 16.36 -13.35
N HIS A 515 6.47 16.07 -12.13
CA HIS A 515 6.74 16.85 -10.92
C HIS A 515 7.50 16.07 -9.83
N ASP A 516 8.05 14.89 -10.13
CA ASP A 516 8.88 14.13 -9.19
C ASP A 516 10.28 14.75 -9.04
N SER A 517 10.37 15.78 -8.21
CA SER A 517 11.62 16.51 -7.96
C SER A 517 12.72 15.62 -7.36
N PHE A 518 12.35 14.60 -6.59
CA PHE A 518 13.31 13.69 -5.95
C PHE A 518 13.89 12.69 -6.95
N GLY A 519 13.07 12.15 -7.85
CA GLY A 519 13.53 11.29 -8.94
C GLY A 519 14.47 12.02 -9.91
N GLN A 520 14.15 13.26 -10.27
CA GLN A 520 15.03 14.11 -11.09
C GLN A 520 16.35 14.42 -10.38
N GLU A 521 16.33 14.73 -9.08
CA GLU A 521 17.55 14.94 -8.28
C GLU A 521 18.46 13.71 -8.28
N ALA A 522 17.90 12.49 -8.24
CA ALA A 522 18.67 11.25 -8.36
C ALA A 522 19.30 11.10 -9.75
N ILE A 523 18.55 11.40 -10.82
CA ILE A 523 19.04 11.33 -12.20
C ILE A 523 20.19 12.32 -12.42
N ASP A 524 20.05 13.56 -11.97
CA ASP A 524 21.08 14.59 -12.13
C ASP A 524 22.34 14.24 -11.33
N THR A 525 22.18 13.70 -10.13
CA THR A 525 23.29 13.21 -9.30
C THR A 525 23.99 12.02 -9.97
N LEU A 526 23.23 11.10 -10.55
CA LEU A 526 23.77 9.95 -11.29
C LEU A 526 24.57 10.40 -12.52
N VAL A 527 24.01 11.28 -13.34
CA VAL A 527 24.66 11.81 -14.54
C VAL A 527 25.98 12.51 -14.19
N LYS A 528 26.01 13.25 -13.07
CA LYS A 528 27.24 13.88 -12.57
C LYS A 528 28.27 12.83 -12.12
N GLY A 529 27.86 11.85 -11.31
CA GLY A 529 28.77 10.81 -10.82
C GLY A 529 29.32 9.90 -11.93
N MET A 530 28.54 9.68 -13.00
CA MET A 530 29.01 8.99 -14.20
C MET A 530 30.17 9.73 -14.89
N GLU A 531 30.15 11.07 -14.88
CA GLU A 531 31.23 11.88 -15.46
C GLU A 531 32.46 11.89 -14.55
N ASP A 532 32.25 12.08 -13.25
CA ASP A 532 33.32 12.18 -12.24
C ASP A 532 34.09 10.85 -12.09
N HIS A 533 33.45 9.71 -12.36
CA HIS A 533 34.03 8.36 -12.19
C HIS A 533 34.04 7.53 -13.49
N ARG A 534 34.02 8.18 -14.66
CA ARG A 534 33.89 7.52 -15.96
C ARG A 534 34.95 6.46 -16.28
N ASP A 535 36.16 6.59 -15.71
CA ASP A 535 37.30 5.74 -16.02
C ASP A 535 37.36 4.48 -15.11
N ASP A 536 36.51 4.40 -14.07
CA ASP A 536 36.55 3.31 -13.07
C ASP A 536 35.14 2.96 -12.53
N THR A 537 34.07 3.28 -13.25
CA THR A 537 32.69 2.92 -12.86
C THR A 537 31.83 2.77 -14.11
N VAL A 538 31.16 1.62 -14.24
CA VAL A 538 30.16 1.41 -15.30
C VAL A 538 28.77 1.44 -14.68
N VAL A 539 27.82 2.09 -15.38
CA VAL A 539 26.42 2.17 -14.94
C VAL A 539 25.58 1.41 -15.95
N ILE A 540 24.73 0.52 -15.45
CA ILE A 540 23.77 -0.26 -16.25
C ILE A 540 22.36 0.10 -15.78
N LEU A 541 21.55 0.65 -16.66
CA LEU A 541 20.13 0.92 -16.40
C LEU A 541 19.29 -0.23 -16.94
N ALA A 542 18.49 -0.89 -16.10
CA ALA A 542 17.62 -1.97 -16.52
C ALA A 542 16.14 -1.58 -16.46
N GLY A 543 15.35 -2.09 -17.40
CA GLY A 543 13.90 -1.90 -17.39
C GLY A 543 13.19 -2.49 -18.61
N TYR A 544 11.89 -2.22 -18.70
CA TYR A 544 11.07 -2.61 -19.84
C TYR A 544 11.37 -1.75 -21.07
N THR A 545 11.23 -2.32 -22.26
CA THR A 545 11.70 -1.68 -23.51
C THR A 545 11.03 -0.33 -23.77
N ASN A 546 9.70 -0.23 -23.68
CA ASN A 546 8.95 0.99 -23.99
C ASN A 546 9.16 2.09 -22.93
N GLU A 547 9.24 1.68 -21.68
CA GLU A 547 9.40 2.53 -20.51
C GLU A 547 10.83 3.11 -20.47
N MET A 548 11.83 2.31 -20.81
CA MET A 548 13.22 2.77 -20.93
C MET A 548 13.40 3.72 -22.11
N GLU A 549 12.74 3.49 -23.24
CA GLU A 549 12.73 4.47 -24.33
C GLU A 549 12.18 5.83 -23.88
N THR A 550 11.09 5.82 -23.13
CA THR A 550 10.46 7.04 -22.61
C THR A 550 11.36 7.71 -21.58
N PHE A 551 11.96 6.92 -20.68
CA PHE A 551 12.92 7.38 -19.68
C PHE A 551 14.14 8.07 -20.30
N LEU A 552 14.76 7.48 -21.32
CA LEU A 552 15.90 8.07 -22.02
C LEU A 552 15.53 9.35 -22.78
N LYS A 553 14.28 9.47 -23.25
CA LYS A 553 13.77 10.70 -23.89
C LYS A 553 13.50 11.82 -22.87
N SER A 554 13.32 11.50 -21.59
CA SER A 554 12.97 12.47 -20.55
C SER A 554 14.12 13.41 -20.17
N ASN A 555 15.37 12.95 -20.25
CA ASN A 555 16.55 13.76 -19.93
C ASN A 555 17.63 13.62 -21.02
N PRO A 556 17.95 14.69 -21.78
CA PRO A 556 18.99 14.66 -22.81
C PRO A 556 20.36 14.18 -22.31
N GLY A 557 20.69 14.42 -21.03
CA GLY A 557 21.94 14.02 -20.41
C GLY A 557 22.11 12.51 -20.22
N LEU A 558 21.00 11.77 -20.11
CA LEU A 558 21.01 10.29 -20.10
C LEU A 558 21.25 9.76 -21.52
N ARG A 559 20.49 10.25 -22.52
CA ARG A 559 20.59 9.74 -23.89
C ARG A 559 21.99 9.85 -24.49
N SER A 560 22.74 10.90 -24.16
CA SER A 560 24.12 11.07 -24.64
C SER A 560 25.14 10.16 -23.94
N ARG A 561 24.87 9.73 -22.70
CA ARG A 561 25.82 8.98 -21.86
C ARG A 561 25.62 7.47 -21.90
N PHE A 562 24.47 7.02 -22.40
CA PHE A 562 24.12 5.62 -22.55
C PHE A 562 23.98 5.21 -24.04
N PRO A 563 25.07 5.14 -24.81
CA PRO A 563 25.01 4.78 -26.22
C PRO A 563 24.80 3.28 -26.47
N LEU A 564 25.07 2.43 -25.47
CA LEU A 564 25.00 0.98 -25.58
C LEU A 564 23.64 0.50 -25.07
N ILE A 565 22.75 0.07 -25.97
CA ILE A 565 21.44 -0.50 -25.62
C ILE A 565 21.48 -2.00 -25.96
N VAL A 566 21.21 -2.83 -24.97
CA VAL A 566 21.23 -4.29 -25.05
C VAL A 566 19.82 -4.80 -24.83
N GLU A 567 19.24 -5.40 -25.87
CA GLU A 567 17.92 -6.01 -25.81
C GLU A 567 18.02 -7.48 -25.36
N PHE A 568 17.28 -7.78 -24.28
CA PHE A 568 17.12 -9.13 -23.74
C PHE A 568 15.79 -9.70 -24.23
N PRO A 569 15.81 -10.56 -25.27
CA PRO A 569 14.60 -11.17 -25.79
C PRO A 569 13.99 -12.13 -24.76
N ASP A 570 12.69 -12.38 -24.90
CA ASP A 570 12.02 -13.45 -24.17
C ASP A 570 12.61 -14.81 -24.55
N TYR A 571 12.71 -15.71 -23.59
CA TYR A 571 13.20 -17.06 -23.80
C TYR A 571 12.19 -17.89 -24.60
N THR A 572 12.64 -18.74 -25.53
CA THR A 572 11.71 -19.63 -26.24
C THR A 572 11.19 -20.73 -25.30
N PRO A 573 10.04 -21.39 -25.61
CA PRO A 573 9.59 -22.58 -24.87
C PRO A 573 10.67 -23.65 -24.70
N LYS A 574 11.52 -23.82 -25.72
CA LYS A 574 12.67 -24.73 -25.68
C LYS A 574 13.75 -24.28 -24.71
N ASP A 575 14.08 -22.98 -24.69
CA ASP A 575 15.03 -22.41 -23.73
C ASP A 575 14.52 -22.58 -22.29
N MET A 576 13.22 -22.38 -22.07
CA MET A 576 12.59 -22.55 -20.75
C MET A 576 12.56 -24.00 -20.29
N LEU A 577 12.35 -24.97 -21.18
CA LEU A 577 12.47 -26.39 -20.86
C LEU A 577 13.91 -26.74 -20.44
N GLN A 578 14.91 -26.27 -21.18
CA GLN A 578 16.32 -26.48 -20.82
C GLN A 578 16.66 -25.85 -19.46
N MET A 579 16.09 -24.68 -19.14
CA MET A 579 16.26 -24.06 -17.82
C MET A 579 15.59 -24.86 -16.72
N MET A 580 14.41 -25.43 -16.99
CA MET A 580 13.69 -26.29 -16.06
C MET A 580 14.55 -27.51 -15.71
N GLU A 581 15.11 -28.18 -16.71
CA GLU A 581 16.02 -29.31 -16.52
C GLU A 581 17.26 -28.92 -15.71
N LEU A 582 17.89 -27.79 -16.06
CA LEU A 582 19.09 -27.31 -15.36
C LEU A 582 18.80 -26.98 -13.88
N GLN A 583 17.72 -26.25 -13.61
CA GLN A 583 17.34 -25.87 -12.24
C GLN A 583 16.86 -27.07 -11.40
N ALA A 584 16.16 -28.03 -12.02
CA ALA A 584 15.79 -29.28 -11.35
C ALA A 584 17.05 -30.04 -10.95
N LYS A 585 18.00 -30.21 -11.88
CA LYS A 585 19.26 -30.92 -11.63
C LYS A 585 20.12 -30.25 -10.55
N GLN A 586 20.16 -28.92 -10.49
CA GLN A 586 20.86 -28.17 -9.43
C GLN A 586 20.27 -28.39 -8.03
N ARG A 587 19.01 -28.86 -7.95
CA ARG A 587 18.29 -29.17 -6.71
C ARG A 587 18.15 -30.68 -6.49
N ASP A 588 18.94 -31.48 -7.20
CA ASP A 588 18.91 -32.95 -7.17
C ASP A 588 17.58 -33.60 -7.64
N TYR A 589 16.79 -32.88 -8.45
CA TYR A 589 15.59 -33.41 -9.11
C TYR A 589 15.84 -33.71 -10.60
N THR A 590 15.09 -34.67 -11.15
CA THR A 590 15.04 -34.98 -12.59
C THR A 590 13.62 -34.82 -13.11
N VAL A 591 13.47 -34.16 -14.26
CA VAL A 591 12.17 -34.04 -14.93
C VAL A 591 11.97 -35.25 -15.83
N ASP A 592 10.82 -35.90 -15.70
CA ASP A 592 10.45 -37.02 -16.56
C ASP A 592 10.32 -36.56 -18.03
N PRO A 593 11.01 -37.20 -18.99
CA PRO A 593 10.88 -36.91 -20.41
C PRO A 593 9.42 -36.94 -20.93
N GLU A 594 8.54 -37.72 -20.32
CA GLU A 594 7.10 -37.75 -20.69
C GLU A 594 6.40 -36.41 -20.42
N ALA A 595 6.93 -35.57 -19.51
CA ALA A 595 6.38 -34.25 -19.22
C ALA A 595 6.80 -33.18 -20.23
N TYR A 596 7.77 -33.43 -21.11
CA TYR A 596 8.42 -32.38 -21.92
C TYR A 596 7.45 -31.73 -22.91
N GLU A 597 6.62 -32.53 -23.59
CA GLU A 597 5.64 -32.01 -24.56
C GLU A 597 4.61 -31.11 -23.87
N GLY A 598 4.02 -31.59 -22.77
CA GLY A 598 3.07 -30.79 -22.00
C GLY A 598 3.70 -29.55 -21.35
N LEU A 599 4.99 -29.60 -20.98
CA LEU A 599 5.72 -28.42 -20.47
C LEU A 599 5.94 -27.39 -21.57
N LEU A 600 6.28 -27.81 -22.80
CA LEU A 600 6.39 -26.91 -23.95
C LEU A 600 5.05 -26.22 -24.25
N GLU A 601 3.95 -26.98 -24.28
CA GLU A 601 2.60 -26.42 -24.45
C GLU A 601 2.24 -25.45 -23.31
N LEU A 602 2.56 -25.80 -22.07
CA LEU A 602 2.30 -24.96 -20.89
C LEU A 602 3.08 -23.65 -20.99
N PHE A 603 4.35 -23.69 -21.38
CA PHE A 603 5.17 -22.50 -21.57
C PHE A 603 4.66 -21.62 -22.70
N GLU A 604 4.26 -22.20 -23.83
CA GLU A 604 3.66 -21.47 -24.96
C GLU A 604 2.32 -20.83 -24.58
N ALA A 605 1.49 -21.53 -23.80
CA ALA A 605 0.22 -21.00 -23.30
C ALA A 605 0.42 -19.85 -22.29
N ARG A 606 1.47 -19.90 -21.47
CA ARG A 606 1.75 -18.90 -20.43
C ARG A 606 2.55 -17.69 -20.92
N GLN A 607 3.22 -17.77 -22.07
CA GLN A 607 3.81 -16.61 -22.73
C GLN A 607 2.73 -15.82 -23.49
N ILE A 608 2.44 -14.60 -23.03
CA ILE A 608 1.52 -13.68 -23.70
C ILE A 608 2.32 -12.52 -24.29
N PRO A 609 2.39 -12.38 -25.62
CA PRO A 609 3.00 -11.22 -26.24
C PRO A 609 2.37 -9.91 -25.75
N GLY A 610 3.19 -8.94 -25.34
CA GLY A 610 2.75 -7.62 -24.89
C GLY A 610 2.39 -7.50 -23.40
N ARG A 611 2.60 -8.54 -22.58
CA ARG A 611 2.34 -8.47 -21.13
C ARG A 611 3.65 -8.53 -20.34
N ASN A 612 3.96 -7.46 -19.62
CA ASN A 612 5.21 -7.23 -18.89
C ASN A 612 5.49 -8.21 -17.71
N ASP A 613 4.53 -9.10 -17.38
CA ASP A 613 4.56 -9.97 -16.19
C ASP A 613 4.69 -11.48 -16.48
N SER A 614 4.68 -11.92 -17.75
CA SER A 614 4.44 -13.34 -18.06
C SER A 614 5.40 -13.96 -19.07
N GLY A 615 6.41 -14.68 -18.56
CA GLY A 615 6.91 -15.88 -19.24
C GLY A 615 8.40 -16.03 -19.48
N ASN A 616 9.27 -15.73 -18.52
CA ASN A 616 10.73 -16.00 -18.63
C ASN A 616 11.25 -16.83 -17.45
N GLY A 617 12.54 -16.78 -17.11
CA GLY A 617 13.15 -17.64 -16.07
C GLY A 617 12.46 -17.60 -14.70
N ARG A 618 11.77 -16.51 -14.35
CA ARG A 618 10.90 -16.43 -13.15
C ARG A 618 9.73 -17.43 -13.22
N LEU A 619 9.10 -17.59 -14.39
CA LEU A 619 8.03 -18.58 -14.59
C LEU A 619 8.55 -20.00 -14.40
N VAL A 620 9.70 -20.34 -15.00
CA VAL A 620 10.34 -21.66 -14.88
C VAL A 620 10.60 -21.98 -13.42
N ARG A 621 11.21 -21.05 -12.68
CA ARG A 621 11.51 -21.21 -11.26
C ARG A 621 10.25 -21.46 -10.43
N ASN A 622 9.22 -20.65 -10.61
CA ASN A 622 7.97 -20.77 -9.86
C ASN A 622 7.26 -22.10 -10.17
N LEU A 623 7.24 -22.50 -11.43
CA LEU A 623 6.62 -23.76 -11.86
C LEU A 623 7.37 -24.97 -11.29
N LEU A 624 8.72 -24.92 -11.25
CA LEU A 624 9.54 -25.96 -10.63
C LEU A 624 9.29 -26.05 -9.12
N GLU A 625 9.25 -24.92 -8.41
CA GLU A 625 8.99 -24.88 -6.96
C GLU A 625 7.59 -25.43 -6.64
N GLU A 626 6.59 -25.12 -7.47
CA GLU A 626 5.25 -25.69 -7.35
C GLU A 626 5.24 -27.20 -7.61
N ALA A 627 5.96 -27.66 -8.62
CA ALA A 627 6.06 -29.08 -8.97
C ALA A 627 6.75 -29.89 -7.86
N ILE A 628 7.84 -29.39 -7.28
CA ILE A 628 8.52 -30.01 -6.14
C ILE A 628 7.57 -30.15 -4.94
N ARG A 629 6.77 -29.10 -4.65
CA ARG A 629 5.78 -29.15 -3.58
C ARG A 629 4.70 -30.20 -3.83
N LYS A 630 4.19 -30.30 -5.06
CA LYS A 630 3.17 -31.31 -5.45
C LYS A 630 3.74 -32.72 -5.42
N GLN A 631 4.97 -32.88 -5.91
CA GLN A 631 5.71 -34.13 -5.86
C GLN A 631 5.90 -34.61 -4.42
N SER A 632 6.22 -33.71 -3.48
CA SER A 632 6.36 -34.05 -2.07
C SER A 632 5.09 -34.67 -1.49
N VAL A 633 3.91 -34.13 -1.84
CA VAL A 633 2.61 -34.69 -1.45
C VAL A 633 2.40 -36.06 -2.11
N ARG A 634 2.60 -36.14 -3.43
CA ARG A 634 2.45 -37.40 -4.20
C ARG A 634 3.32 -38.51 -3.65
N VAL A 635 4.61 -38.26 -3.39
CA VAL A 635 5.57 -39.28 -2.91
C VAL A 635 5.19 -39.80 -1.54
N ILE A 636 4.71 -38.94 -0.63
CA ILE A 636 4.21 -39.34 0.69
C ILE A 636 2.95 -40.21 0.55
N GLU A 637 1.98 -39.79 -0.27
CA GLU A 637 0.71 -40.51 -0.43
C GLU A 637 0.85 -41.85 -1.18
N SER A 638 1.71 -41.89 -2.21
CA SER A 638 1.95 -43.07 -3.03
C SER A 638 3.07 -44.00 -2.53
N ASN A 639 3.76 -43.59 -1.46
CA ASN A 639 4.90 -44.31 -0.88
C ASN A 639 5.97 -44.67 -1.94
N ALA A 640 6.21 -43.74 -2.86
CA ALA A 640 7.06 -43.96 -4.03
C ALA A 640 8.54 -44.12 -3.64
N GLN A 641 9.24 -45.06 -4.29
CA GLN A 641 10.68 -45.28 -4.05
C GLN A 641 11.57 -44.20 -4.66
N ASP A 642 11.13 -43.56 -5.74
CA ASP A 642 11.86 -42.47 -6.39
C ASP A 642 11.40 -41.12 -5.83
N THR A 643 12.26 -40.51 -5.02
CA THR A 643 12.02 -39.26 -4.31
C THR A 643 12.48 -38.03 -5.09
N ASN A 644 13.12 -38.22 -6.26
CA ASN A 644 13.77 -37.13 -7.00
C ASN A 644 13.16 -36.91 -8.40
N MET A 645 12.28 -37.80 -8.87
CA MET A 645 11.62 -37.67 -10.17
C MET A 645 10.36 -36.77 -10.11
N LEU A 646 10.32 -35.75 -10.97
CA LEU A 646 9.16 -34.88 -11.23
C LEU A 646 8.41 -35.35 -12.47
N VAL A 647 7.15 -35.75 -12.30
CA VAL A 647 6.31 -36.28 -13.40
C VAL A 647 5.29 -35.24 -13.88
N ALA A 648 4.63 -35.50 -15.02
CA ALA A 648 3.68 -34.56 -15.63
C ALA A 648 2.60 -34.04 -14.65
N SER A 649 2.03 -34.92 -13.81
CA SER A 649 1.01 -34.54 -12.83
C SER A 649 1.52 -33.56 -11.77
N ASP A 650 2.81 -33.59 -11.42
CA ASP A 650 3.44 -32.65 -10.49
C ASP A 650 3.41 -31.23 -11.08
N PHE A 651 3.52 -31.08 -12.40
CA PHE A 651 3.38 -29.81 -13.11
C PHE A 651 1.92 -29.40 -13.39
N GLY A 652 0.95 -30.23 -12.99
CA GLY A 652 -0.47 -30.06 -13.36
C GLY A 652 -0.74 -30.38 -14.83
N ILE A 653 0.12 -31.21 -15.45
CA ILE A 653 0.00 -31.71 -16.81
C ILE A 653 -0.57 -33.13 -16.72
N GLY A 654 -1.87 -33.28 -16.95
CA GLY A 654 -2.62 -34.52 -16.75
C GLY A 654 -4.11 -34.23 -16.59
N GLU A 655 -4.96 -35.24 -16.78
CA GLU A 655 -6.43 -35.17 -16.98
C GLU A 655 -7.06 -33.83 -16.57
N LYS A 656 -7.24 -32.95 -17.56
CA LYS A 656 -8.11 -31.79 -17.41
C LYS A 656 -9.46 -32.32 -16.96
N ALA A 657 -9.93 -31.87 -15.80
CA ALA A 657 -11.34 -31.97 -15.48
C ALA A 657 -12.10 -31.40 -16.68
N VAL A 658 -12.89 -32.23 -17.35
CA VAL A 658 -13.68 -31.80 -18.51
C VAL A 658 -14.61 -30.73 -17.96
N PHE A 659 -14.33 -29.46 -18.28
CA PHE A 659 -15.19 -28.36 -17.89
C PHE A 659 -16.61 -28.68 -18.39
N SER A 660 -17.50 -28.96 -17.44
CA SER A 660 -18.89 -29.25 -17.72
C SER A 660 -19.71 -27.99 -17.53
N LEU A 661 -20.22 -27.45 -18.64
CA LEU A 661 -21.19 -26.36 -18.61
C LEU A 661 -22.48 -26.75 -17.87
N GLU A 662 -22.82 -28.03 -17.88
CA GLU A 662 -24.00 -28.57 -17.19
C GLU A 662 -23.84 -28.42 -15.67
N GLU A 663 -22.65 -28.71 -15.13
CA GLU A 663 -22.32 -28.47 -13.72
C GLU A 663 -22.27 -26.96 -13.41
N ALA A 664 -21.65 -26.16 -14.27
CA ALA A 664 -21.56 -24.70 -14.08
C ALA A 664 -22.94 -24.02 -14.10
N PHE A 665 -23.91 -24.53 -14.87
CA PHE A 665 -25.28 -24.03 -14.89
C PHE A 665 -26.17 -24.56 -13.76
N SER A 666 -25.81 -25.67 -13.12
CA SER A 666 -26.62 -26.25 -12.03
C SER A 666 -26.86 -25.27 -10.87
N GLY A 667 -25.90 -24.37 -10.61
CA GLY A 667 -26.00 -23.32 -9.60
C GLY A 667 -26.64 -22.00 -10.07
N ILE A 668 -27.03 -21.90 -11.35
CA ILE A 668 -27.65 -20.69 -11.92
C ILE A 668 -29.13 -20.94 -12.14
N ILE A 669 -29.99 -20.21 -11.43
CA ILE A 669 -31.45 -20.33 -11.56
C ILE A 669 -31.94 -19.47 -12.73
N GLY A 670 -32.89 -19.98 -13.52
CA GLY A 670 -33.46 -19.25 -14.65
C GLY A 670 -32.47 -18.94 -15.78
N LEU A 671 -32.65 -17.78 -16.43
CA LEU A 671 -31.82 -17.28 -17.55
C LEU A 671 -31.70 -18.26 -18.73
N ASP A 672 -32.77 -18.95 -19.10
CA ASP A 672 -32.73 -20.00 -20.12
C ASP A 672 -32.26 -19.48 -21.49
N ASN A 673 -32.63 -18.25 -21.84
CA ASN A 673 -32.16 -17.58 -23.05
C ASN A 673 -30.62 -17.37 -23.03
N VAL A 674 -30.06 -16.96 -21.90
CA VAL A 674 -28.61 -16.76 -21.72
C VAL A 674 -27.88 -18.09 -21.71
N LYS A 675 -28.39 -19.10 -20.99
CA LYS A 675 -27.81 -20.45 -20.97
C LYS A 675 -27.74 -21.05 -22.38
N ASN A 676 -28.84 -20.94 -23.14
CA ASN A 676 -28.90 -21.40 -24.52
C ASN A 676 -27.92 -20.66 -25.44
N PHE A 677 -27.73 -19.36 -25.23
CA PHE A 677 -26.70 -18.59 -25.93
C PHE A 677 -25.30 -19.13 -25.63
N VAL A 678 -24.95 -19.31 -24.35
CA VAL A 678 -23.63 -19.82 -23.93
C VAL A 678 -23.38 -21.24 -24.48
N LEU A 679 -24.38 -22.12 -24.42
CA LEU A 679 -24.30 -23.47 -25.02
C LEU A 679 -24.10 -23.43 -26.54
N THR A 680 -24.76 -22.49 -27.22
CA THR A 680 -24.60 -22.33 -28.67
C THR A 680 -23.21 -21.83 -29.01
N LEU A 681 -22.69 -20.88 -28.23
CA LEU A 681 -21.35 -20.34 -28.37
C LEU A 681 -20.27 -21.41 -28.14
N GLU A 682 -20.42 -22.23 -27.10
CA GLU A 682 -19.53 -23.37 -26.84
C GLU A 682 -19.51 -24.33 -28.05
N LYS A 683 -20.68 -24.76 -28.54
CA LYS A 683 -20.76 -25.67 -29.69
C LYS A 683 -20.12 -25.08 -30.95
N GLN A 684 -20.27 -23.78 -31.16
CA GLN A 684 -19.65 -23.05 -32.27
C GLN A 684 -18.12 -23.05 -32.14
N LEU A 685 -17.58 -22.69 -30.97
CA LEU A 685 -16.15 -22.69 -30.72
C LEU A 685 -15.53 -24.09 -30.82
N LEU A 686 -16.25 -25.13 -30.37
CA LEU A 686 -15.81 -26.52 -30.51
C LEU A 686 -15.74 -26.95 -31.98
N ALA A 687 -16.72 -26.54 -32.79
CA ALA A 687 -16.70 -26.79 -34.23
C ALA A 687 -15.53 -26.07 -34.92
N ASP A 688 -15.22 -24.84 -34.52
CA ASP A 688 -14.09 -24.07 -35.05
C ASP A 688 -12.74 -24.67 -34.67
N ARG A 689 -12.60 -25.14 -33.41
CA ARG A 689 -11.41 -25.88 -32.97
C ARG A 689 -11.20 -27.13 -33.82
N ARG A 690 -12.23 -27.95 -34.02
CA ARG A 690 -12.16 -29.15 -34.87
C ARG A 690 -11.78 -28.83 -36.33
N ARG A 691 -12.26 -27.71 -36.88
CA ARG A 691 -11.86 -27.25 -38.23
C ARG A 691 -10.37 -26.87 -38.27
N LYS A 692 -9.88 -26.19 -37.24
CA LYS A 692 -8.46 -25.78 -37.12
C LYS A 692 -7.53 -26.98 -36.98
N GLU A 693 -7.90 -27.96 -36.14
CA GLU A 693 -7.18 -29.24 -35.99
C GLU A 693 -7.14 -30.04 -37.30
N ALA A 694 -8.21 -29.97 -38.09
CA ALA A 694 -8.27 -30.59 -39.42
C ALA A 694 -7.53 -29.81 -40.53
N GLY A 695 -6.84 -28.71 -40.21
CA GLY A 695 -6.12 -27.87 -41.17
C GLY A 695 -7.01 -27.04 -42.09
N ILE A 696 -8.30 -26.88 -41.77
CA ILE A 696 -9.26 -26.10 -42.56
C ILE A 696 -9.17 -24.63 -42.12
N HIS A 697 -8.45 -23.81 -42.88
CA HIS A 697 -8.38 -22.37 -42.64
C HIS A 697 -9.66 -21.66 -43.11
N THR A 698 -10.51 -21.26 -42.16
CA THR A 698 -11.70 -20.43 -42.44
C THR A 698 -11.34 -18.95 -42.32
N LYS A 699 -11.77 -18.12 -43.29
CA LYS A 699 -11.45 -16.67 -43.38
C LYS A 699 -12.25 -15.78 -42.42
N LYS A 700 -12.78 -16.31 -41.31
CA LYS A 700 -13.58 -15.53 -40.34
C LYS A 700 -13.05 -15.74 -38.94
N GLU A 701 -12.13 -14.89 -38.52
CA GLU A 701 -11.90 -14.62 -37.10
C GLU A 701 -13.13 -13.87 -36.59
N GLN A 702 -14.05 -14.59 -35.95
CA GLN A 702 -15.24 -13.97 -35.38
C GLN A 702 -14.87 -13.26 -34.08
N THR A 703 -15.20 -11.98 -33.98
CA THR A 703 -15.02 -11.21 -32.75
C THR A 703 -16.00 -11.70 -31.68
N LEU A 704 -15.48 -12.06 -30.51
CA LEU A 704 -16.27 -12.60 -29.39
C LEU A 704 -16.74 -11.53 -28.39
N ASN A 705 -16.56 -10.25 -28.72
CA ASN A 705 -16.99 -9.17 -27.83
C ASN A 705 -18.52 -9.11 -27.75
N MET A 706 -19.03 -8.82 -26.55
CA MET A 706 -20.45 -8.97 -26.23
C MET A 706 -21.04 -7.74 -25.57
N VAL A 707 -22.35 -7.54 -25.76
CA VAL A 707 -23.16 -6.55 -25.04
C VAL A 707 -24.11 -7.28 -24.11
N PHE A 708 -24.05 -6.96 -22.82
CA PHE A 708 -24.94 -7.51 -21.78
C PHE A 708 -25.97 -6.45 -21.38
N ALA A 709 -27.20 -6.60 -21.85
CA ALA A 709 -28.30 -5.68 -21.61
C ALA A 709 -29.26 -6.24 -20.57
N GLY A 710 -29.58 -5.48 -19.52
CA GLY A 710 -30.63 -5.84 -18.56
C GLY A 710 -30.53 -5.05 -17.26
N ASN A 711 -31.51 -5.19 -16.36
CA ASN A 711 -31.56 -4.44 -15.10
C ASN A 711 -30.43 -4.86 -14.12
N PRO A 712 -30.12 -4.08 -13.07
CA PRO A 712 -29.13 -4.44 -12.06
C PRO A 712 -29.47 -5.78 -11.39
N GLY A 713 -28.45 -6.58 -11.08
CA GLY A 713 -28.63 -7.81 -10.32
C GLY A 713 -29.24 -8.99 -11.10
N THR A 714 -29.38 -8.92 -12.42
CA THR A 714 -29.84 -10.02 -13.29
C THR A 714 -28.78 -11.10 -13.57
N GLY A 715 -27.59 -11.01 -12.97
CA GLY A 715 -26.54 -12.02 -13.10
C GLY A 715 -25.50 -11.78 -14.20
N LYS A 716 -25.44 -10.57 -14.79
CA LYS A 716 -24.46 -10.17 -15.82
C LYS A 716 -23.01 -10.52 -15.48
N THR A 717 -22.50 -10.05 -14.34
CA THR A 717 -21.13 -10.33 -13.89
C THR A 717 -20.89 -11.82 -13.63
N THR A 718 -21.89 -12.54 -13.11
CA THR A 718 -21.80 -14.00 -12.88
C THR A 718 -21.61 -14.78 -14.18
N ILE A 719 -22.41 -14.45 -15.22
CA ILE A 719 -22.27 -15.08 -16.54
C ILE A 719 -20.98 -14.66 -17.22
N ALA A 720 -20.53 -13.42 -17.08
CA ALA A 720 -19.25 -12.97 -17.62
C ALA A 720 -18.07 -13.78 -17.06
N ARG A 721 -18.11 -14.11 -15.76
CA ARG A 721 -17.09 -14.97 -15.12
C ARG A 721 -17.16 -16.41 -15.63
N LEU A 722 -18.35 -16.95 -15.80
CA LEU A 722 -18.55 -18.30 -16.37
C LEU A 722 -18.01 -18.37 -17.80
N LEU A 723 -18.29 -17.36 -18.63
CA LEU A 723 -17.77 -17.25 -19.99
C LEU A 723 -16.24 -17.13 -20.01
N ALA A 724 -15.65 -16.34 -19.13
CA ALA A 724 -14.20 -16.21 -19.04
C ALA A 724 -13.52 -17.57 -18.76
N ASN A 725 -14.09 -18.35 -17.85
CA ASN A 725 -13.64 -19.72 -17.55
C ASN A 725 -13.85 -20.65 -18.75
N MET A 726 -15.03 -20.65 -19.36
CA MET A 726 -15.33 -21.47 -20.54
C MET A 726 -14.34 -21.18 -21.68
N LEU A 727 -14.13 -19.91 -22.03
CA LEU A 727 -13.23 -19.51 -23.11
C LEU A 727 -11.77 -19.92 -22.85
N LYS A 728 -11.36 -19.93 -21.58
CA LYS A 728 -10.03 -20.43 -21.18
C LYS A 728 -9.90 -21.93 -21.37
N GLU A 729 -10.86 -22.71 -20.90
CA GLU A 729 -10.87 -24.17 -21.06
C GLU A 729 -10.94 -24.57 -22.54
N MET A 730 -11.64 -23.76 -23.34
CA MET A 730 -11.69 -23.87 -24.79
C MET A 730 -10.46 -23.31 -25.51
N GLY A 731 -9.42 -22.88 -24.79
CA GLY A 731 -8.15 -22.42 -25.37
C GLY A 731 -8.30 -21.18 -26.26
N VAL A 732 -9.43 -20.48 -26.16
CA VAL A 732 -9.67 -19.19 -26.81
C VAL A 732 -8.97 -18.07 -26.04
N LEU A 733 -8.99 -18.16 -24.71
CA LEU A 733 -8.28 -17.24 -23.81
C LEU A 733 -7.17 -17.98 -23.06
N LYS A 734 -6.08 -17.28 -22.74
CA LYS A 734 -4.89 -17.88 -22.09
C LYS A 734 -5.03 -18.02 -20.57
N LYS A 735 -5.67 -17.05 -19.89
CA LYS A 735 -5.78 -16.97 -18.41
C LYS A 735 -7.22 -17.14 -17.91
N GLY A 736 -8.22 -16.64 -18.64
CA GLY A 736 -9.64 -16.75 -18.26
C GLY A 736 -10.05 -15.91 -17.06
N HIS A 737 -9.24 -14.93 -16.66
CA HIS A 737 -9.60 -14.01 -15.58
C HIS A 737 -10.58 -12.94 -16.09
N LEU A 738 -11.41 -12.42 -15.19
CA LEU A 738 -12.37 -11.35 -15.45
C LEU A 738 -11.85 -10.07 -14.79
N VAL A 739 -11.69 -8.99 -15.55
CA VAL A 739 -11.41 -7.65 -15.04
C VAL A 739 -12.68 -6.83 -15.15
N GLU A 740 -13.27 -6.46 -14.02
CA GLU A 740 -14.49 -5.65 -13.95
C GLU A 740 -14.14 -4.19 -13.71
N VAL A 741 -14.66 -3.29 -14.56
CA VAL A 741 -14.41 -1.86 -14.49
C VAL A 741 -15.64 -1.00 -14.71
N ASP A 742 -15.60 0.21 -14.19
CA ASP A 742 -16.61 1.25 -14.40
C ASP A 742 -16.02 2.49 -15.11
N ARG A 743 -16.86 3.53 -15.33
CA ARG A 743 -16.42 4.80 -15.95
C ARG A 743 -15.26 5.46 -15.21
N THR A 744 -15.26 5.44 -13.87
CA THR A 744 -14.25 6.13 -13.06
C THR A 744 -12.86 5.54 -13.26
N GLN A 745 -12.79 4.26 -13.62
CA GLN A 745 -11.54 3.56 -13.89
C GLN A 745 -11.04 3.75 -15.32
N LEU A 746 -11.93 4.03 -16.28
CA LEU A 746 -11.56 4.25 -17.69
C LEU A 746 -11.25 5.72 -17.99
N VAL A 747 -11.95 6.66 -17.35
CA VAL A 747 -11.85 8.10 -17.64
C VAL A 747 -10.98 8.81 -16.59
N ALA A 748 -10.07 9.68 -17.03
CA ALA A 748 -9.24 10.50 -16.15
C ALA A 748 -9.89 11.87 -15.89
N GLU A 749 -9.56 12.50 -14.76
CA GLU A 749 -10.04 13.85 -14.41
C GLU A 749 -9.36 14.97 -15.24
N TYR A 750 -8.21 14.66 -15.86
CA TYR A 750 -7.37 15.63 -16.59
C TYR A 750 -7.23 15.27 -18.07
N VAL A 751 -7.24 16.30 -18.93
CA VAL A 751 -7.12 16.17 -20.40
C VAL A 751 -5.85 15.43 -20.81
N GLY A 752 -5.99 14.41 -21.66
CA GLY A 752 -4.88 13.65 -22.25
C GLY A 752 -4.33 12.49 -21.41
N GLN A 753 -4.93 12.20 -20.25
CA GLN A 753 -4.58 11.04 -19.42
C GLN A 753 -5.54 9.86 -19.58
N THR A 754 -6.72 10.09 -20.18
CA THR A 754 -7.76 9.07 -20.35
C THR A 754 -7.31 7.90 -21.23
N ALA A 755 -6.57 8.18 -22.31
CA ALA A 755 -6.04 7.13 -23.18
C ALA A 755 -5.07 6.20 -22.44
N ALA A 756 -4.16 6.73 -21.62
CA ALA A 756 -3.23 5.93 -20.84
C ALA A 756 -3.95 5.06 -19.82
N LYS A 757 -4.88 5.66 -19.06
CA LYS A 757 -5.69 4.95 -18.06
C LYS A 757 -6.54 3.82 -18.67
N THR A 758 -7.14 4.07 -19.84
CA THR A 758 -7.88 3.06 -20.61
C THR A 758 -6.94 1.94 -21.09
N THR A 759 -5.74 2.26 -21.56
CA THR A 759 -4.73 1.27 -21.95
C THR A 759 -4.35 0.37 -20.78
N ASP A 760 -4.03 0.93 -19.61
CA ASP A 760 -3.61 0.16 -18.43
C ASP A 760 -4.70 -0.86 -18.01
N VAL A 761 -5.96 -0.42 -18.04
CA VAL A 761 -7.11 -1.29 -17.76
C VAL A 761 -7.20 -2.43 -18.76
N VAL A 762 -7.07 -2.14 -20.06
CA VAL A 762 -7.12 -3.18 -21.11
C VAL A 762 -5.93 -4.14 -21.00
N GLU A 763 -4.73 -3.64 -20.75
CA GLU A 763 -3.52 -4.45 -20.57
C GLU A 763 -3.67 -5.41 -19.38
N SER A 764 -4.28 -4.97 -18.29
CA SER A 764 -4.58 -5.84 -17.14
C SER A 764 -5.49 -7.02 -17.52
N ALA A 765 -6.41 -6.81 -18.47
CA ALA A 765 -7.37 -7.80 -18.96
C ALA A 765 -6.81 -8.74 -20.05
N LEU A 766 -5.59 -8.51 -20.57
CA LEU A 766 -5.00 -9.35 -21.61
C LEU A 766 -4.84 -10.81 -21.17
N GLY A 767 -5.31 -11.72 -22.02
CA GLY A 767 -5.44 -13.16 -21.76
C GLY A 767 -6.77 -13.55 -21.10
N GLY A 768 -7.67 -12.60 -20.85
CA GLY A 768 -8.93 -12.77 -20.13
C GLY A 768 -10.08 -11.96 -20.75
N VAL A 769 -11.05 -11.63 -19.91
CA VAL A 769 -12.25 -10.86 -20.27
C VAL A 769 -12.23 -9.50 -19.56
N LEU A 770 -12.37 -8.42 -20.32
CA LEU A 770 -12.63 -7.07 -19.80
C LEU A 770 -14.14 -6.85 -19.74
N PHE A 771 -14.68 -6.64 -18.55
CA PHE A 771 -16.09 -6.36 -18.32
C PHE A 771 -16.26 -4.91 -17.88
N ILE A 772 -16.95 -4.11 -18.71
CA ILE A 772 -17.22 -2.70 -18.43
C ILE A 772 -18.69 -2.58 -17.99
N ASP A 773 -18.91 -2.34 -16.71
CA ASP A 773 -20.25 -2.11 -16.17
C ASP A 773 -20.71 -0.68 -16.44
N GLU A 774 -22.02 -0.52 -16.62
CA GLU A 774 -22.68 0.75 -16.95
C GLU A 774 -21.98 1.54 -18.08
N ALA A 775 -21.58 0.83 -19.15
CA ALA A 775 -20.77 1.40 -20.24
C ALA A 775 -21.43 2.61 -20.93
N TYR A 776 -22.76 2.70 -20.91
CA TYR A 776 -23.52 3.82 -21.45
C TYR A 776 -23.16 5.17 -20.80
N THR A 777 -22.70 5.14 -19.55
CA THR A 777 -22.26 6.34 -18.83
C THR A 777 -21.07 7.01 -19.53
N LEU A 778 -20.27 6.31 -20.35
CA LEU A 778 -19.14 6.89 -21.08
C LEU A 778 -19.55 7.95 -22.13
N LEU A 779 -20.85 8.08 -22.45
CA LEU A 779 -21.33 9.01 -23.47
C LEU A 779 -21.69 10.42 -23.00
N ASP A 780 -21.69 10.71 -21.70
CA ASP A 780 -22.16 12.01 -21.20
C ASP A 780 -21.51 13.20 -21.92
N GLU A 781 -22.32 13.94 -22.69
CA GLU A 781 -21.90 15.04 -23.57
C GLU A 781 -21.52 16.32 -22.79
N GLY A 782 -21.78 16.36 -21.48
CA GLY A 782 -21.60 17.55 -20.63
C GLY A 782 -20.18 17.83 -20.14
N GLN A 783 -19.22 16.92 -20.30
CA GLN A 783 -17.84 17.11 -19.85
C GLN A 783 -16.80 16.66 -20.89
N GLY A 784 -16.37 17.61 -21.72
CA GLY A 784 -14.99 17.66 -22.26
C GLY A 784 -14.50 16.56 -23.21
N GLY A 785 -15.36 15.72 -23.80
CA GLY A 785 -14.94 14.73 -24.81
C GLY A 785 -14.09 13.55 -24.29
N PHE A 786 -13.87 13.46 -22.97
CA PHE A 786 -13.01 12.44 -22.35
C PHE A 786 -13.59 11.02 -22.49
N GLY A 787 -14.91 10.86 -22.37
CA GLY A 787 -15.55 9.56 -22.56
C GLY A 787 -15.43 9.04 -23.99
N LYS A 788 -15.43 9.95 -24.98
CA LYS A 788 -15.19 9.60 -26.39
C LYS A 788 -13.74 9.14 -26.62
N GLU A 789 -12.77 9.81 -25.99
CA GLU A 789 -11.36 9.40 -26.03
C GLU A 789 -11.13 8.01 -25.45
N ALA A 790 -11.83 7.66 -24.35
CA ALA A 790 -11.81 6.32 -23.78
C ALA A 790 -12.40 5.28 -24.76
N ILE A 791 -13.55 5.59 -25.38
CA ILE A 791 -14.19 4.71 -26.38
C ILE A 791 -13.28 4.48 -27.59
N ASP A 792 -12.71 5.54 -28.15
CA ASP A 792 -11.83 5.44 -29.33
C ASP A 792 -10.55 4.64 -29.01
N THR A 793 -9.99 4.84 -27.82
CA THR A 793 -8.85 4.07 -27.31
C THR A 793 -9.21 2.60 -27.12
N LEU A 794 -10.36 2.31 -26.52
CA LEU A 794 -10.86 0.95 -26.30
C LEU A 794 -11.06 0.23 -27.64
N VAL A 795 -11.70 0.85 -28.63
CA VAL A 795 -11.92 0.27 -29.96
C VAL A 795 -10.59 -0.07 -30.63
N ARG A 796 -9.60 0.82 -30.58
CA ARG A 796 -8.26 0.57 -31.10
C ARG A 796 -7.57 -0.62 -30.42
N LEU A 797 -7.66 -0.71 -29.09
CA LEU A 797 -7.02 -1.79 -28.34
C LEU A 797 -7.71 -3.15 -28.55
N ILE A 798 -9.04 -3.16 -28.71
CA ILE A 798 -9.80 -4.37 -29.09
C ILE A 798 -9.29 -4.93 -30.42
N GLU A 799 -8.95 -4.07 -31.39
CA GLU A 799 -8.39 -4.50 -32.68
C GLU A 799 -6.98 -5.06 -32.53
N ASN A 800 -6.13 -4.37 -31.77
CA ASN A 800 -4.74 -4.78 -31.56
C ASN A 800 -4.62 -6.10 -30.78
N HIS A 801 -5.58 -6.39 -29.90
CA HIS A 801 -5.55 -7.54 -28.98
C HIS A 801 -6.70 -8.54 -29.21
N ARG A 802 -7.24 -8.59 -30.43
CA ARG A 802 -8.40 -9.43 -30.80
C ARG A 802 -8.22 -10.94 -30.57
N GLU A 803 -6.99 -11.43 -30.49
CA GLU A 803 -6.68 -12.85 -30.30
C GLU A 803 -6.58 -13.27 -28.82
N ASN A 804 -6.44 -12.32 -27.90
CA ASN A 804 -6.20 -12.59 -26.49
C ASN A 804 -7.02 -11.72 -25.53
N LEU A 805 -7.98 -10.94 -26.03
CA LEU A 805 -8.89 -10.12 -25.25
C LEU A 805 -10.32 -10.31 -25.73
N VAL A 806 -11.25 -10.53 -24.79
CA VAL A 806 -12.69 -10.41 -25.03
C VAL A 806 -13.23 -9.28 -24.19
N VAL A 807 -13.98 -8.37 -24.81
CA VAL A 807 -14.61 -7.25 -24.11
C VAL A 807 -16.11 -7.48 -23.99
N ILE A 808 -16.65 -7.32 -22.80
CA ILE A 808 -18.07 -7.35 -22.49
C ILE A 808 -18.46 -5.97 -21.98
N ILE A 809 -19.39 -5.29 -22.65
CA ILE A 809 -19.98 -4.03 -22.18
C ILE A 809 -21.36 -4.32 -21.60
N ALA A 810 -21.64 -3.83 -20.41
CA ALA A 810 -22.89 -4.08 -19.69
C ALA A 810 -23.64 -2.78 -19.37
N GLY A 811 -24.97 -2.87 -19.30
CA GLY A 811 -25.82 -1.74 -18.93
C GLY A 811 -27.31 -2.04 -19.06
N TYR A 812 -28.12 -1.01 -18.91
CA TYR A 812 -29.58 -1.09 -19.06
C TYR A 812 -30.00 -1.22 -20.52
N THR A 813 -31.12 -1.90 -20.76
CA THR A 813 -31.51 -2.33 -22.10
C THR A 813 -31.73 -1.16 -23.06
N GLU A 814 -32.40 -0.09 -22.64
CA GLU A 814 -32.69 1.04 -23.53
C GLU A 814 -31.48 1.97 -23.71
N GLU A 815 -30.70 2.15 -22.66
CA GLU A 815 -29.49 2.96 -22.60
C GLU A 815 -28.39 2.32 -23.45
N MET A 816 -28.23 1.00 -23.41
CA MET A 816 -27.29 0.29 -24.28
C MET A 816 -27.73 0.34 -25.75
N LYS A 817 -29.03 0.26 -26.05
CA LYS A 817 -29.52 0.48 -27.43
C LYS A 817 -29.19 1.88 -27.95
N GLN A 818 -29.21 2.89 -27.09
CA GLN A 818 -28.78 4.25 -27.44
C GLN A 818 -27.26 4.33 -27.58
N PHE A 819 -26.51 3.75 -26.63
CA PHE A 819 -25.05 3.70 -26.63
C PHE A 819 -24.46 3.15 -27.93
N MET A 820 -25.03 2.04 -28.41
CA MET A 820 -24.58 1.39 -29.64
C MET A 820 -24.86 2.19 -30.91
N LYS A 821 -25.79 3.16 -30.88
CA LYS A 821 -26.12 4.01 -32.04
C LYS A 821 -25.16 5.19 -32.21
N VAL A 822 -24.41 5.56 -31.17
CA VAL A 822 -23.57 6.77 -31.17
C VAL A 822 -22.30 6.61 -32.00
N ASN A 823 -21.70 5.41 -32.02
CA ASN A 823 -20.50 5.15 -32.81
C ASN A 823 -20.65 3.87 -33.66
N PRO A 824 -20.64 3.98 -35.01
CA PRO A 824 -20.64 2.81 -35.91
C PRO A 824 -19.46 1.85 -35.65
N GLY A 825 -18.33 2.38 -35.16
CA GLY A 825 -17.17 1.61 -34.74
C GLY A 825 -17.48 0.65 -33.59
N LEU A 826 -18.28 1.04 -32.61
CA LEU A 826 -18.67 0.14 -31.52
C LEU A 826 -19.60 -0.99 -32.00
N ALA A 827 -20.63 -0.65 -32.78
CA ALA A 827 -21.60 -1.63 -33.27
C ALA A 827 -20.97 -2.78 -34.09
N SER A 828 -19.92 -2.48 -34.85
CA SER A 828 -19.22 -3.48 -35.65
C SER A 828 -18.24 -4.35 -34.86
N ARG A 829 -17.75 -3.89 -33.70
CA ARG A 829 -16.78 -4.61 -32.85
C ARG A 829 -17.47 -5.48 -31.78
N PHE A 830 -18.75 -5.23 -31.49
CA PHE A 830 -19.59 -5.97 -30.54
C PHE A 830 -20.81 -6.60 -31.22
N PRO A 831 -20.64 -7.70 -31.99
CA PRO A 831 -21.74 -8.32 -32.74
C PRO A 831 -22.67 -9.18 -31.88
N LEU A 832 -22.24 -9.61 -30.69
CA LEU A 832 -23.00 -10.50 -29.82
C LEU A 832 -23.79 -9.69 -28.79
N ASN A 833 -25.12 -9.77 -28.82
CA ASN A 833 -25.99 -9.09 -27.87
C ASN A 833 -26.75 -10.12 -27.03
N ILE A 834 -26.67 -10.00 -25.71
CA ILE A 834 -27.35 -10.88 -24.76
C ILE A 834 -28.27 -10.04 -23.89
N GLU A 835 -29.54 -10.38 -23.86
CA GLU A 835 -30.54 -9.77 -22.99
C GLU A 835 -30.74 -10.61 -21.72
N PHE A 836 -30.61 -9.96 -20.57
CA PHE A 836 -30.77 -10.54 -19.25
C PHE A 836 -32.13 -10.14 -18.70
N PRO A 837 -33.13 -11.05 -18.72
CA PRO A 837 -34.45 -10.76 -18.18
C PRO A 837 -34.40 -10.62 -16.65
N ASP A 838 -35.40 -9.92 -16.12
CA ASP A 838 -35.65 -9.90 -14.67
C ASP A 838 -36.03 -11.29 -14.16
N TYR A 839 -35.59 -11.61 -12.95
CA TYR A 839 -35.93 -12.86 -12.29
C TYR A 839 -37.38 -12.84 -11.82
N THR A 840 -38.09 -13.95 -11.95
CA THR A 840 -39.43 -14.11 -11.37
C THR A 840 -39.35 -14.26 -9.86
N ALA A 841 -40.43 -13.95 -9.13
CA ALA A 841 -40.48 -14.14 -7.68
C ALA A 841 -40.15 -15.59 -7.24
N ASP A 842 -40.56 -16.58 -8.04
CA ASP A 842 -40.19 -17.99 -7.84
C ASP A 842 -38.67 -18.21 -7.95
N GLN A 843 -38.03 -17.59 -8.96
CA GLN A 843 -36.58 -17.67 -9.14
C GLN A 843 -35.84 -16.96 -8.01
N LEU A 844 -36.32 -15.81 -7.54
CA LEU A 844 -35.73 -15.11 -6.39
C LEU A 844 -35.82 -15.93 -5.10
N ALA A 845 -36.95 -16.61 -4.86
CA ALA A 845 -37.11 -17.50 -3.71
C ALA A 845 -36.09 -18.65 -3.77
N GLN A 846 -35.93 -19.30 -4.92
CA GLN A 846 -34.89 -20.33 -5.12
C GLN A 846 -33.47 -19.77 -4.94
N MET A 847 -33.19 -18.56 -5.43
CA MET A 847 -31.89 -17.91 -5.25
C MET A 847 -31.61 -17.61 -3.78
N THR A 848 -32.66 -17.32 -3.01
CA THR A 848 -32.55 -17.05 -1.57
C THR A 848 -32.04 -18.28 -0.83
N ASP A 849 -32.56 -19.45 -1.19
CA ASP A 849 -32.15 -20.74 -0.62
C ASP A 849 -30.69 -21.07 -0.96
N ILE A 850 -30.30 -21.00 -2.23
CA ILE A 850 -28.92 -21.25 -2.68
C ILE A 850 -27.93 -20.30 -1.98
N GLN A 851 -28.24 -19.01 -1.92
CA GLN A 851 -27.36 -18.04 -1.29
C GLN A 851 -27.25 -18.23 0.23
N ALA A 852 -28.36 -18.56 0.91
CA ALA A 852 -28.34 -18.88 2.34
C ALA A 852 -27.44 -20.10 2.62
N HIS A 853 -27.58 -21.18 1.85
CA HIS A 853 -26.74 -22.37 1.95
C HIS A 853 -25.26 -22.09 1.69
N SER A 854 -24.94 -21.29 0.66
CA SER A 854 -23.54 -20.89 0.38
C SER A 854 -22.89 -20.11 1.53
N LYS A 855 -23.69 -19.44 2.36
CA LYS A 855 -23.26 -18.68 3.55
C LYS A 855 -23.30 -19.51 4.83
N GLY A 856 -23.63 -20.81 4.75
CA GLY A 856 -23.70 -21.73 5.89
C GLY A 856 -25.03 -21.72 6.66
N PHE A 857 -26.08 -21.09 6.13
CA PHE A 857 -27.42 -21.03 6.73
C PHE A 857 -28.38 -22.02 6.06
N ILE A 858 -29.41 -22.42 6.80
CA ILE A 858 -30.49 -23.29 6.31
C ILE A 858 -31.81 -22.54 6.47
N LEU A 859 -32.65 -22.53 5.43
CA LEU A 859 -33.99 -21.95 5.51
C LEU A 859 -34.96 -22.96 6.12
N GLU A 860 -35.80 -22.50 7.05
CA GLU A 860 -36.94 -23.29 7.53
C GLU A 860 -37.97 -23.49 6.39
N GLU A 861 -38.63 -24.65 6.34
CA GLU A 861 -39.57 -25.00 5.27
C GLU A 861 -40.72 -23.96 5.10
N SER A 862 -41.15 -23.36 6.21
CA SER A 862 -42.17 -22.31 6.24
C SER A 862 -41.72 -20.98 5.59
N VAL A 863 -40.41 -20.70 5.56
CA VAL A 863 -39.83 -19.51 4.92
C VAL A 863 -39.91 -19.64 3.40
N CYS A 864 -39.58 -20.81 2.85
CA CYS A 864 -39.60 -21.04 1.40
C CYS A 864 -40.98 -20.76 0.79
N ALA A 865 -42.05 -21.13 1.49
CA ALA A 865 -43.42 -20.84 1.07
C ALA A 865 -43.79 -19.34 1.16
N ALA A 866 -43.23 -18.62 2.14
CA ALA A 866 -43.53 -17.21 2.39
C ALA A 866 -42.69 -16.23 1.54
N LEU A 867 -41.56 -16.66 0.99
CA LEU A 867 -40.67 -15.81 0.18
C LEU A 867 -41.28 -15.39 -1.17
N LYS A 868 -42.02 -16.28 -1.83
CA LYS A 868 -42.67 -15.99 -3.12
C LYS A 868 -43.63 -14.77 -3.04
N PRO A 869 -44.68 -14.77 -2.19
CA PRO A 869 -45.60 -13.63 -2.11
C PRO A 869 -44.89 -12.35 -1.64
N TYR A 870 -43.86 -12.47 -0.80
CA TYR A 870 -43.04 -11.34 -0.37
C TYR A 870 -42.26 -10.69 -1.53
N TYR A 871 -41.69 -11.50 -2.43
CA TYR A 871 -41.01 -10.97 -3.60
C TYR A 871 -42.01 -10.41 -4.64
N GLU A 872 -43.17 -11.02 -4.81
CA GLU A 872 -44.25 -10.49 -5.68
C GLU A 872 -44.72 -9.10 -5.24
N GLU A 873 -44.84 -8.85 -3.93
CA GLU A 873 -45.19 -7.52 -3.38
C GLU A 873 -44.10 -6.48 -3.68
N LYS A 874 -42.82 -6.88 -3.63
CA LYS A 874 -41.66 -5.98 -3.78
C LYS A 874 -41.21 -5.75 -5.23
N GLN A 875 -41.59 -6.63 -6.16
CA GLN A 875 -41.31 -6.47 -7.58
C GLN A 875 -42.31 -5.49 -8.23
N ILE A 876 -41.87 -4.23 -8.35
CA ILE A 876 -42.64 -3.16 -9.01
C ILE A 876 -42.19 -3.04 -10.47
N PRO A 877 -43.07 -3.26 -11.46
CA PRO A 877 -42.76 -3.07 -12.87
C PRO A 877 -42.22 -1.65 -13.14
N GLY A 878 -41.06 -1.56 -13.80
CA GLY A 878 -40.44 -0.29 -14.19
C GLY A 878 -39.57 0.38 -13.12
N ARG A 879 -39.41 -0.21 -11.93
CA ARG A 879 -38.47 0.28 -10.91
C ARG A 879 -37.09 -0.37 -11.09
N ASN A 880 -36.12 0.42 -11.53
CA ASN A 880 -34.77 -0.04 -11.90
C ASN A 880 -34.01 -0.74 -10.74
N ASP A 881 -34.35 -0.43 -9.49
CA ASP A 881 -33.53 -0.80 -8.32
C ASP A 881 -34.09 -1.91 -7.41
N SER A 882 -35.26 -2.49 -7.69
CA SER A 882 -35.96 -3.32 -6.68
C SER A 882 -36.25 -4.77 -7.07
N GLY A 883 -35.74 -5.30 -8.19
CA GLY A 883 -36.31 -6.52 -8.77
C GLY A 883 -35.53 -7.83 -8.68
N ASN A 884 -34.19 -7.81 -8.51
CA ASN A 884 -33.36 -8.96 -8.90
C ASN A 884 -32.38 -9.43 -7.80
N GLY A 885 -31.24 -10.06 -8.14
CA GLY A 885 -30.33 -10.68 -7.18
C GLY A 885 -29.80 -9.77 -6.06
N ARG A 886 -29.77 -8.44 -6.26
CA ARG A 886 -29.47 -7.46 -5.19
C ARG A 886 -30.54 -7.49 -4.08
N LEU A 887 -31.82 -7.64 -4.44
CA LEU A 887 -32.93 -7.75 -3.48
C LEU A 887 -32.80 -9.02 -2.62
N VAL A 888 -32.44 -10.14 -3.24
CA VAL A 888 -32.22 -11.42 -2.53
C VAL A 888 -31.08 -11.29 -1.52
N ARG A 889 -29.94 -10.73 -1.96
CA ARG A 889 -28.78 -10.49 -1.08
C ARG A 889 -29.15 -9.63 0.12
N ASN A 890 -29.81 -8.49 -0.11
CA ASN A 890 -30.23 -7.57 0.94
C ASN A 890 -31.23 -8.22 1.90
N THR A 891 -32.14 -9.04 1.38
CA THR A 891 -33.14 -9.77 2.17
C THR A 891 -32.46 -10.79 3.09
N ILE A 892 -31.49 -11.56 2.59
CA ILE A 892 -30.71 -12.51 3.40
C ILE A 892 -29.86 -11.79 4.45
N GLU A 893 -29.13 -10.75 4.07
CA GLU A 893 -28.27 -10.00 5.01
C GLU A 893 -29.09 -9.41 6.16
N LYS A 894 -30.31 -8.93 5.87
CA LYS A 894 -31.25 -8.47 6.90
C LYS A 894 -31.74 -9.63 7.78
N ALA A 895 -32.08 -10.77 7.19
CA ALA A 895 -32.52 -11.95 7.94
C ALA A 895 -31.43 -12.50 8.87
N ILE A 896 -30.18 -12.62 8.40
CA ILE A 896 -29.03 -13.03 9.22
C ILE A 896 -28.81 -12.08 10.40
N ARG A 897 -28.92 -10.76 10.15
CA ARG A 897 -28.81 -9.76 11.22
C ARG A 897 -29.90 -9.94 12.27
N ASN A 898 -31.14 -10.18 11.85
CA ASN A 898 -32.27 -10.40 12.75
C ASN A 898 -32.11 -11.71 13.54
N GLN A 899 -31.65 -12.77 12.88
CA GLN A 899 -31.34 -14.05 13.52
C GLN A 899 -30.23 -13.91 14.57
N SER A 900 -29.22 -13.07 14.31
CA SER A 900 -28.17 -12.76 15.28
C SER A 900 -28.73 -12.09 16.54
N ILE A 901 -29.71 -11.18 16.39
CA ILE A 901 -30.43 -10.56 17.52
C ILE A 901 -31.19 -11.64 18.30
N ARG A 902 -31.93 -12.51 17.60
CA ARG A 902 -32.66 -13.61 18.24
C ARG A 902 -31.74 -14.56 19.02
N ILE A 903 -30.59 -14.95 18.46
CA ILE A 903 -29.63 -15.82 19.16
C ILE A 903 -29.09 -15.14 20.42
N ALA A 904 -28.85 -13.83 20.37
CA ALA A 904 -28.42 -13.06 21.54
C ALA A 904 -29.52 -12.97 22.63
N GLU A 905 -30.79 -12.89 22.24
CA GLU A 905 -31.94 -12.84 23.16
C GLU A 905 -32.29 -14.20 23.78
N TYR A 906 -31.98 -15.31 23.10
CA TYR A 906 -32.26 -16.68 23.55
C TYR A 906 -30.97 -17.53 23.64
N PRO A 907 -30.18 -17.39 24.73
CA PRO A 907 -28.87 -18.04 24.85
C PRO A 907 -28.90 -19.58 25.01
N ASP A 908 -30.07 -20.17 25.27
CA ASP A 908 -30.26 -21.62 25.46
C ASP A 908 -30.71 -22.36 24.18
N LEU A 909 -30.54 -21.76 23.00
CA LEU A 909 -30.92 -22.38 21.73
C LEU A 909 -30.07 -23.64 21.42
N PRO A 910 -30.68 -24.72 20.89
CA PRO A 910 -29.94 -25.89 20.40
C PRO A 910 -28.94 -25.51 19.31
N ILE A 911 -27.79 -26.20 19.27
CA ILE A 911 -26.72 -25.96 18.28
C ILE A 911 -27.25 -26.03 16.84
N GLU A 912 -28.18 -26.94 16.59
CA GLU A 912 -28.83 -27.15 15.29
C GLU A 912 -29.71 -25.97 14.83
N GLN A 913 -30.06 -25.03 15.72
CA GLN A 913 -30.87 -23.85 15.41
C GLN A 913 -30.04 -22.58 15.21
N LEU A 914 -28.73 -22.63 15.50
CA LEU A 914 -27.85 -21.46 15.42
C LEU A 914 -27.62 -21.00 13.97
N ASN A 915 -27.83 -21.86 12.98
CA ASN A 915 -27.71 -21.55 11.55
C ASN A 915 -29.03 -21.62 10.77
N VAL A 916 -30.17 -21.76 11.47
CA VAL A 916 -31.49 -21.81 10.83
C VAL A 916 -32.10 -20.40 10.76
N LEU A 917 -32.56 -20.01 9.57
CA LEU A 917 -33.33 -18.78 9.34
C LEU A 917 -34.82 -19.14 9.25
N THR A 918 -35.64 -18.39 9.99
CA THR A 918 -37.08 -18.63 10.18
C THR A 918 -37.91 -17.45 9.65
N VAL A 919 -39.23 -17.63 9.60
CA VAL A 919 -40.18 -16.61 9.12
C VAL A 919 -40.06 -15.29 9.88
N GLU A 920 -39.76 -15.35 11.18
CA GLU A 920 -39.56 -14.17 12.03
C GLU A 920 -38.33 -13.36 11.62
N ASP A 921 -37.24 -14.03 11.22
CA ASP A 921 -35.99 -13.37 10.81
C ASP A 921 -36.19 -12.54 9.54
N PHE A 922 -37.06 -13.00 8.64
CA PHE A 922 -37.44 -12.28 7.41
C PHE A 922 -38.57 -11.26 7.63
N HIS A 923 -39.16 -11.20 8.82
CA HIS A 923 -40.34 -10.38 9.15
C HIS A 923 -41.55 -10.67 8.22
N LEU A 924 -41.72 -11.94 7.82
CA LEU A 924 -42.78 -12.39 6.93
C LEU A 924 -44.06 -12.68 7.72
N GLN A 925 -44.60 -11.70 8.46
CA GLN A 925 -45.88 -11.90 9.16
C GLN A 925 -47.07 -11.77 8.19
N PRO A 926 -48.16 -12.56 8.38
CA PRO A 926 -49.40 -12.33 7.67
C PRO A 926 -49.95 -10.96 8.05
N VAL A 927 -50.33 -10.19 7.04
CA VAL A 927 -50.92 -8.85 7.16
C VAL A 927 -51.97 -8.84 8.28
N LYS A 928 -51.65 -8.21 9.42
CA LYS A 928 -52.68 -7.81 10.37
C LYS A 928 -53.62 -6.87 9.63
N ALA A 929 -54.92 -7.12 9.70
CA ALA A 929 -55.95 -6.27 9.13
C ALA A 929 -55.69 -4.81 9.48
N GLU A 930 -55.13 -4.04 8.54
CA GLU A 930 -54.86 -2.64 8.74
C GLU A 930 -56.20 -1.92 8.95
N THR A 931 -56.20 -0.96 9.87
CA THR A 931 -57.28 0.01 10.03
C THR A 931 -57.58 0.65 8.68
N ASN A 932 -58.78 0.38 8.15
CA ASN A 932 -59.32 0.93 6.90
C ASN A 932 -59.00 2.43 6.76
N ALA A 933 -58.36 2.83 5.65
CA ALA A 933 -57.98 4.21 5.38
C ALA A 933 -59.17 5.20 5.47
N LEU A 934 -60.39 4.73 5.17
CA LEU A 934 -61.60 5.55 5.35
C LEU A 934 -61.93 5.83 6.82
N ASN A 935 -61.67 4.89 7.73
CA ASN A 935 -61.82 5.14 9.17
C ASN A 935 -60.79 6.15 9.67
N GLU A 936 -59.57 6.11 9.11
CA GLU A 936 -58.52 7.08 9.41
C GLU A 936 -58.92 8.49 8.91
N LEU A 937 -59.46 8.56 7.69
CA LEU A 937 -60.03 9.78 7.10
C LEU A 937 -61.19 10.35 7.93
N ASP A 938 -62.11 9.51 8.39
CA ASP A 938 -63.26 9.91 9.20
C ASP A 938 -62.85 10.46 10.56
N SER A 939 -61.73 9.96 11.09
CA SER A 939 -61.16 10.48 12.32
C SER A 939 -60.60 11.89 12.18
N VAL A 940 -60.26 12.36 10.98
CA VAL A 940 -59.70 13.70 10.76
C VAL A 940 -60.75 14.76 11.11
N ILE A 941 -60.35 15.80 11.83
CA ILE A 941 -61.26 16.87 12.25
C ILE A 941 -61.47 17.85 11.08
N GLY A 942 -62.72 18.18 10.78
CA GLY A 942 -63.09 19.08 9.67
C GLY A 942 -62.92 18.49 8.28
N MET A 943 -62.74 19.37 7.29
CA MET A 943 -62.48 19.06 5.86
C MET A 943 -63.54 18.21 5.15
N ASP A 944 -64.82 18.48 5.39
CA ASP A 944 -65.91 17.65 4.85
C ASP A 944 -65.88 17.57 3.31
N GLU A 945 -65.52 18.66 2.63
CA GLU A 945 -65.36 18.69 1.16
C GLU A 945 -64.24 17.76 0.67
N VAL A 946 -63.08 17.78 1.35
CA VAL A 946 -61.95 16.90 1.03
C VAL A 946 -62.32 15.44 1.29
N LYS A 947 -62.99 15.15 2.43
CA LYS A 947 -63.45 13.80 2.76
C LYS A 947 -64.44 13.28 1.72
N GLN A 948 -65.38 14.12 1.28
CA GLN A 948 -66.33 13.79 0.24
C GLN A 948 -65.62 13.49 -1.08
N PHE A 949 -64.62 14.29 -1.46
CA PHE A 949 -63.80 14.04 -2.65
C PHE A 949 -63.11 12.66 -2.60
N VAL A 950 -62.42 12.34 -1.49
CA VAL A 950 -61.75 11.03 -1.34
C VAL A 950 -62.73 9.87 -1.46
N ARG A 951 -63.94 10.01 -0.89
CA ARG A 951 -65.00 8.99 -1.00
C ARG A 951 -65.50 8.84 -2.43
N THR A 952 -65.72 9.95 -3.15
CA THR A 952 -66.14 9.93 -4.56
C THR A 952 -65.08 9.28 -5.43
N LEU A 953 -63.80 9.62 -5.25
CA LEU A 953 -62.69 9.01 -5.97
C LEU A 953 -62.58 7.51 -5.70
N SER A 954 -62.69 7.11 -4.42
CA SER A 954 -62.68 5.70 -4.03
C SER A 954 -63.79 4.91 -4.71
N ALA A 955 -65.02 5.45 -4.71
CA ALA A 955 -66.16 4.81 -5.35
C ALA A 955 -65.99 4.70 -6.88
N GLN A 956 -65.41 5.70 -7.54
CA GLN A 956 -65.13 5.65 -8.97
C GLN A 956 -64.14 4.52 -9.31
N VAL A 957 -63.04 4.42 -8.56
CA VAL A 957 -62.03 3.37 -8.71
C VAL A 957 -62.62 1.98 -8.44
N GLU A 958 -63.43 1.82 -7.39
CA GLU A 958 -64.10 0.56 -7.07
C GLU A 958 -64.97 0.06 -8.22
N ILE A 959 -65.80 0.94 -8.78
CA ILE A 959 -66.65 0.62 -9.92
C ILE A 959 -65.81 0.28 -11.16
N GLU A 960 -64.71 0.97 -11.40
CA GLU A 960 -63.83 0.65 -12.52
C GLU A 960 -63.17 -0.73 -12.37
N ASN A 961 -62.69 -1.06 -11.17
CA ASN A 961 -62.13 -2.39 -10.88
C ASN A 961 -63.17 -3.50 -11.03
N MET A 962 -64.41 -3.28 -10.57
CA MET A 962 -65.52 -4.22 -10.81
C MET A 962 -65.79 -4.41 -12.30
N ARG A 963 -65.75 -3.34 -13.10
CA ARG A 963 -65.90 -3.42 -14.56
C ARG A 963 -64.76 -4.20 -15.22
N LYS A 964 -63.52 -4.00 -14.79
CA LYS A 964 -62.34 -4.75 -15.27
C LYS A 964 -62.44 -6.24 -14.95
N GLN A 965 -62.87 -6.60 -13.73
CA GLN A 965 -63.08 -8.00 -13.34
C GLN A 965 -64.16 -8.71 -14.18
N LEU A 966 -65.17 -7.97 -14.63
CA LEU A 966 -66.25 -8.47 -15.49
C LEU A 966 -65.95 -8.33 -16.98
N SER A 967 -64.71 -7.97 -17.36
CA SER A 967 -64.29 -7.76 -18.76
C SER A 967 -65.16 -6.75 -19.55
N LEU A 968 -65.76 -5.78 -18.86
CA LEU A 968 -66.53 -4.70 -19.48
C LEU A 968 -65.60 -3.59 -19.99
N PRO A 969 -65.98 -2.85 -21.04
CA PRO A 969 -65.18 -1.72 -21.53
C PRO A 969 -64.91 -0.70 -20.42
N SER A 970 -63.64 -0.31 -20.26
CA SER A 970 -63.24 0.74 -19.32
C SER A 970 -63.83 2.09 -19.75
N LEU A 971 -64.06 2.99 -18.80
CA LEU A 971 -64.62 4.32 -19.05
C LEU A 971 -63.56 5.33 -19.58
N GLY A 972 -62.40 4.83 -20.03
CA GLY A 972 -61.20 5.60 -20.32
C GLY A 972 -60.33 5.76 -19.07
N SER A 973 -59.00 5.62 -19.21
CA SER A 973 -58.04 5.87 -18.12
C SER A 973 -58.08 7.35 -17.78
N GLN A 974 -58.76 7.70 -16.69
CA GLN A 974 -58.73 9.05 -16.14
C GLN A 974 -57.49 9.20 -15.27
N SER A 975 -56.75 10.27 -15.47
CA SER A 975 -55.57 10.55 -14.66
C SER A 975 -55.97 10.79 -13.20
N LEU A 976 -55.29 10.10 -12.29
CA LEU A 976 -55.47 10.23 -10.85
C LEU A 976 -54.51 11.27 -10.22
N HIS A 977 -53.74 12.00 -11.04
CA HIS A 977 -52.87 13.06 -10.55
C HIS A 977 -53.70 14.23 -10.00
N MET A 978 -53.20 14.86 -8.92
CA MET A 978 -53.99 15.81 -8.13
C MET A 978 -53.24 17.11 -7.83
N ILE A 979 -54.00 18.16 -7.53
CA ILE A 979 -53.49 19.46 -7.07
C ILE A 979 -54.18 19.84 -5.76
N PHE A 980 -53.39 20.11 -4.72
CA PHE A 980 -53.87 20.47 -3.38
C PHE A 980 -53.64 21.96 -3.09
N LYS A 981 -54.69 22.78 -3.21
CA LYS A 981 -54.70 24.23 -2.98
C LYS A 981 -55.13 24.61 -1.55
N GLY A 982 -54.66 25.74 -1.02
CA GLY A 982 -54.97 26.22 0.35
C GLY A 982 -53.74 26.56 1.20
N ASN A 983 -53.96 27.17 2.37
CA ASN A 983 -52.89 27.72 3.23
C ASN A 983 -52.00 26.64 3.89
N PRO A 984 -50.80 26.98 4.40
CA PRO A 984 -49.94 26.03 5.10
C PRO A 984 -50.64 25.45 6.33
N GLY A 985 -50.41 24.17 6.62
CA GLY A 985 -50.93 23.57 7.86
C GLY A 985 -52.42 23.24 7.83
N THR A 986 -53.07 23.25 6.66
CA THR A 986 -54.46 22.79 6.41
C THR A 986 -54.57 21.26 6.19
N GLY A 987 -53.48 20.51 6.35
CA GLY A 987 -53.50 19.03 6.34
C GLY A 987 -53.27 18.34 4.99
N LYS A 988 -52.84 19.06 3.94
CA LYS A 988 -52.52 18.52 2.59
C LYS A 988 -51.68 17.24 2.61
N THR A 989 -50.53 17.29 3.28
CA THR A 989 -49.58 16.17 3.38
C THR A 989 -50.18 14.97 4.11
N MET A 990 -50.98 15.21 5.15
CA MET A 990 -51.66 14.16 5.88
C MET A 990 -52.71 13.45 5.01
N VAL A 991 -53.52 14.22 4.27
CA VAL A 991 -54.53 13.66 3.35
C VAL A 991 -53.86 12.91 2.19
N ALA A 992 -52.71 13.36 1.68
CA ALA A 992 -51.95 12.64 0.66
C ALA A 992 -51.54 11.22 1.12
N ARG A 993 -51.11 11.08 2.39
CA ARG A 993 -50.76 9.78 2.98
C ARG A 993 -51.98 8.86 3.15
N ILE A 994 -53.10 9.40 3.62
CA ILE A 994 -54.37 8.65 3.74
C ILE A 994 -54.85 8.19 2.36
N LEU A 995 -54.76 9.06 1.35
CA LEU A 995 -55.08 8.74 -0.03
C LEU A 995 -54.19 7.64 -0.61
N ALA A 996 -52.87 7.70 -0.38
CA ALA A 996 -51.96 6.64 -0.82
C ALA A 996 -52.35 5.28 -0.22
N LYS A 997 -52.65 5.24 1.07
CA LYS A 997 -53.14 4.04 1.74
C LYS A 997 -54.44 3.53 1.12
N ARG A 998 -55.40 4.41 0.87
CA ARG A 998 -56.68 4.04 0.25
C ARG A 998 -56.50 3.52 -1.18
N LEU A 999 -55.63 4.13 -1.96
CA LEU A 999 -55.37 3.73 -3.35
C LEU A 999 -54.62 2.39 -3.41
N LYS A 1000 -53.79 2.07 -2.41
CA LYS A 1000 -53.21 0.73 -2.22
C LYS A 1000 -54.30 -0.30 -1.88
N GLU A 1001 -55.19 0.00 -0.92
CA GLU A 1001 -56.33 -0.88 -0.57
C GLU A 1001 -57.22 -1.19 -1.79
N LEU A 1002 -57.37 -0.22 -2.70
CA LEU A 1002 -58.13 -0.35 -3.95
C LEU A 1002 -57.34 -0.98 -5.10
N GLY A 1003 -56.06 -1.33 -4.91
CA GLY A 1003 -55.22 -1.95 -5.93
C GLY A 1003 -54.84 -1.03 -7.10
N VAL A 1004 -54.94 0.28 -6.91
CA VAL A 1004 -54.51 1.29 -7.91
C VAL A 1004 -53.00 1.45 -7.91
N ILE A 1005 -52.41 1.53 -6.72
CA ILE A 1005 -50.96 1.61 -6.52
C ILE A 1005 -50.51 0.42 -5.67
N LYS A 1006 -49.25 -0.01 -5.83
CA LYS A 1006 -48.72 -1.19 -5.15
C LYS A 1006 -48.31 -0.91 -3.71
N LEU A 1007 -47.90 0.32 -3.43
CA LEU A 1007 -47.40 0.77 -2.14
C LEU A 1007 -48.22 1.96 -1.63
N ASP A 1008 -48.43 2.03 -0.32
CA ASP A 1008 -49.02 3.16 0.44
C ASP A 1008 -47.97 4.26 0.72
N HIS A 1009 -46.82 4.12 0.07
CA HIS A 1009 -45.66 4.97 0.19
C HIS A 1009 -45.89 6.34 -0.48
N VAL A 1010 -45.52 7.40 0.24
CA VAL A 1010 -45.51 8.78 -0.26
C VAL A 1010 -44.09 9.34 -0.19
N VAL A 1011 -43.55 9.76 -1.34
CA VAL A 1011 -42.31 10.55 -1.41
C VAL A 1011 -42.70 12.02 -1.32
N GLU A 1012 -42.19 12.72 -0.32
CA GLU A 1012 -42.40 14.16 -0.17
C GLU A 1012 -41.15 14.91 -0.63
N THR A 1013 -41.31 15.91 -1.48
CA THR A 1013 -40.21 16.72 -2.02
C THR A 1013 -40.66 18.16 -2.26
N ASP A 1014 -39.71 19.07 -2.45
CA ASP A 1014 -39.92 20.47 -2.81
C ASP A 1014 -38.97 20.87 -3.96
N ARG A 1015 -38.87 22.16 -4.28
CA ARG A 1015 -37.92 22.66 -5.31
C ARG A 1015 -36.48 22.20 -5.06
N SER A 1016 -36.03 22.18 -3.82
CA SER A 1016 -34.65 21.80 -3.47
C SER A 1016 -34.37 20.32 -3.70
N GLY A 1017 -35.39 19.48 -3.56
CA GLY A 1017 -35.30 18.04 -3.82
C GLY A 1017 -35.32 17.69 -5.31
N LEU A 1018 -35.88 18.53 -6.17
CA LEU A 1018 -36.01 18.27 -7.61
C LEU A 1018 -34.92 18.97 -8.45
N VAL A 1019 -34.56 20.20 -8.09
CA VAL A 1019 -33.66 21.04 -8.89
C VAL A 1019 -32.22 20.94 -8.37
N ALA A 1020 -31.25 20.81 -9.29
CA ALA A 1020 -29.82 20.81 -8.97
C ALA A 1020 -29.21 22.22 -9.14
N GLY A 1021 -28.07 22.49 -8.49
CA GLY A 1021 -27.38 23.78 -8.58
C GLY A 1021 -26.53 23.96 -9.85
N TYR A 1022 -26.40 22.92 -10.67
CA TYR A 1022 -25.51 22.85 -11.83
C TYR A 1022 -26.29 22.43 -13.09
N VAL A 1023 -25.88 22.95 -14.26
CA VAL A 1023 -26.51 22.69 -15.56
C VAL A 1023 -26.45 21.21 -15.93
N GLY A 1024 -27.58 20.62 -16.35
CA GLY A 1024 -27.66 19.23 -16.84
C GLY A 1024 -27.84 18.15 -15.76
N GLN A 1025 -27.89 18.51 -14.48
CA GLN A 1025 -28.10 17.55 -13.38
C GLN A 1025 -29.55 17.51 -12.87
N THR A 1026 -30.39 18.46 -13.26
CA THR A 1026 -31.77 18.58 -12.75
C THR A 1026 -32.68 17.47 -13.27
N ALA A 1027 -32.58 17.08 -14.54
CA ALA A 1027 -33.35 15.97 -15.08
C ALA A 1027 -33.04 14.65 -14.36
N LEU A 1028 -31.76 14.37 -14.08
CA LEU A 1028 -31.33 13.16 -13.34
C LEU A 1028 -31.88 13.15 -11.92
N LYS A 1029 -31.66 14.24 -11.17
CA LYS A 1029 -32.14 14.37 -9.79
C LYS A 1029 -33.66 14.28 -9.70
N THR A 1030 -34.37 14.93 -10.63
CA THR A 1030 -35.84 14.84 -10.74
C THR A 1030 -36.27 13.40 -11.03
N ARG A 1031 -35.58 12.71 -11.94
CA ARG A 1031 -35.86 11.32 -12.29
C ARG A 1031 -35.62 10.37 -11.13
N GLU A 1032 -34.55 10.52 -10.37
CA GLU A 1032 -34.29 9.72 -9.16
C GLU A 1032 -35.44 9.83 -8.15
N VAL A 1033 -35.93 11.05 -7.91
CA VAL A 1033 -37.08 11.28 -7.02
C VAL A 1033 -38.35 10.63 -7.57
N LEU A 1034 -38.61 10.73 -8.88
CA LEU A 1034 -39.73 10.08 -9.55
C LEU A 1034 -39.65 8.55 -9.49
N GLU A 1035 -38.47 7.98 -9.73
CA GLU A 1035 -38.22 6.53 -9.65
C GLU A 1035 -38.39 6.01 -8.22
N SER A 1036 -38.00 6.80 -7.22
CA SER A 1036 -38.23 6.44 -5.81
C SER A 1036 -39.73 6.32 -5.48
N ALA A 1037 -40.56 7.14 -6.11
CA ALA A 1037 -42.01 7.21 -5.94
C ALA A 1037 -42.81 6.17 -6.77
N LEU A 1038 -42.16 5.43 -7.66
CA LEU A 1038 -42.82 4.38 -8.46
C LEU A 1038 -43.50 3.33 -7.58
N GLY A 1039 -44.72 3.00 -7.96
CA GLY A 1039 -45.65 2.13 -7.25
C GLY A 1039 -46.40 2.81 -6.11
N GLY A 1040 -46.17 4.11 -5.85
CA GLY A 1040 -46.78 4.89 -4.77
C GLY A 1040 -47.20 6.30 -5.22
N VAL A 1041 -47.07 7.28 -4.31
CA VAL A 1041 -47.43 8.69 -4.55
C VAL A 1041 -46.21 9.60 -4.44
N LEU A 1042 -46.01 10.51 -5.40
CA LEU A 1042 -45.07 11.63 -5.30
C LEU A 1042 -45.82 12.89 -4.89
N PHE A 1043 -45.48 13.47 -3.74
CA PHE A 1043 -46.04 14.71 -3.22
C PHE A 1043 -44.99 15.84 -3.34
N ILE A 1044 -45.28 16.84 -4.17
CA ILE A 1044 -44.43 18.02 -4.38
C ILE A 1044 -45.05 19.19 -3.64
N ASP A 1045 -44.42 19.60 -2.53
CA ASP A 1045 -44.84 20.79 -1.78
C ASP A 1045 -44.28 22.07 -2.42
N GLU A 1046 -45.02 23.17 -2.26
CA GLU A 1046 -44.74 24.48 -2.88
C GLU A 1046 -44.37 24.38 -4.38
N ALA A 1047 -45.12 23.59 -5.16
CA ALA A 1047 -44.80 23.29 -6.55
C ALA A 1047 -44.68 24.53 -7.45
N TYR A 1048 -45.39 25.62 -7.13
CA TYR A 1048 -45.28 26.92 -7.81
C TYR A 1048 -43.87 27.50 -7.76
N ALA A 1049 -43.07 27.14 -6.75
CA ALA A 1049 -41.68 27.58 -6.62
C ALA A 1049 -40.82 27.14 -7.81
N LEU A 1050 -41.20 26.09 -8.55
CA LEU A 1050 -40.48 25.64 -9.76
C LEU A 1050 -40.44 26.71 -10.88
N MET A 1051 -41.32 27.72 -10.86
CA MET A 1051 -41.41 28.77 -11.88
C MET A 1051 -40.55 30.03 -11.67
N GLY A 1052 -39.61 30.04 -10.71
CA GLY A 1052 -38.83 31.24 -10.37
C GLY A 1052 -38.20 31.98 -11.56
N SER A 1053 -38.27 33.32 -11.52
CA SER A 1053 -37.83 34.26 -12.56
C SER A 1053 -36.31 34.26 -12.74
N ALA A 1054 -35.80 33.42 -13.67
CA ALA A 1054 -34.54 33.53 -14.45
C ALA A 1054 -33.77 32.22 -14.72
N ASN A 1055 -34.24 31.03 -14.31
CA ASN A 1055 -33.44 29.78 -14.44
C ASN A 1055 -34.17 28.64 -15.20
N ASP A 1056 -33.57 28.17 -16.30
CA ASP A 1056 -34.03 27.05 -17.16
C ASP A 1056 -34.21 25.71 -16.41
N PHE A 1057 -33.55 25.54 -15.24
CA PHE A 1057 -33.57 24.30 -14.47
C PHE A 1057 -34.94 23.93 -13.88
N GLY A 1058 -35.75 24.93 -13.51
CA GLY A 1058 -37.09 24.65 -12.97
C GLY A 1058 -38.05 24.10 -14.02
N GLN A 1059 -37.92 24.59 -15.26
CA GLN A 1059 -38.68 24.12 -16.40
C GLN A 1059 -38.25 22.69 -16.80
N GLU A 1060 -36.94 22.41 -16.77
CA GLU A 1060 -36.38 21.08 -17.01
C GLU A 1060 -36.96 20.01 -16.05
N ALA A 1061 -37.13 20.35 -14.77
CA ALA A 1061 -37.78 19.47 -13.80
C ALA A 1061 -39.26 19.21 -14.13
N ILE A 1062 -40.02 20.25 -14.51
CA ILE A 1062 -41.43 20.13 -14.89
C ILE A 1062 -41.58 19.23 -16.13
N ASP A 1063 -40.76 19.44 -17.16
CA ASP A 1063 -40.81 18.65 -18.39
C ASP A 1063 -40.46 17.18 -18.13
N THR A 1064 -39.50 16.93 -17.23
CA THR A 1064 -39.14 15.58 -16.78
C THR A 1064 -40.29 14.89 -16.04
N ILE A 1065 -40.94 15.59 -15.11
CA ILE A 1065 -42.12 15.08 -14.38
C ILE A 1065 -43.24 14.73 -15.35
N VAL A 1066 -43.57 15.62 -16.28
CA VAL A 1066 -44.64 15.42 -17.26
C VAL A 1066 -44.36 14.22 -18.16
N LYS A 1067 -43.13 14.11 -18.69
CA LYS A 1067 -42.73 12.97 -19.52
C LYS A 1067 -42.81 11.66 -18.75
N PHE A 1068 -42.31 11.65 -17.51
CA PHE A 1068 -42.33 10.46 -16.66
C PHE A 1068 -43.75 10.01 -16.30
N MET A 1069 -44.67 10.95 -16.04
CA MET A 1069 -46.09 10.66 -15.82
C MET A 1069 -46.73 10.01 -17.05
N ASP A 1070 -46.36 10.45 -18.26
CA ASP A 1070 -46.86 9.87 -19.51
C ASP A 1070 -46.31 8.46 -19.76
N ASP A 1071 -45.05 8.20 -19.40
CA ASP A 1071 -44.40 6.89 -19.54
C ASP A 1071 -44.88 5.87 -18.47
N HIS A 1072 -45.30 6.33 -17.29
CA HIS A 1072 -45.64 5.49 -16.13
C HIS A 1072 -47.08 5.69 -15.60
N ARG A 1073 -48.05 5.96 -16.48
CA ARG A 1073 -49.45 6.33 -16.14
C ARG A 1073 -50.14 5.45 -15.10
N ASP A 1074 -49.88 4.14 -15.12
CA ASP A 1074 -50.56 3.18 -14.24
C ASP A 1074 -49.78 2.89 -12.95
N ASN A 1075 -48.58 3.46 -12.77
CA ASN A 1075 -47.63 3.06 -11.73
C ASN A 1075 -47.17 4.21 -10.82
N ILE A 1076 -47.62 5.46 -11.03
CA ILE A 1076 -47.29 6.58 -10.15
C ILE A 1076 -48.45 7.57 -10.08
N ILE A 1077 -48.64 8.17 -8.91
CA ILE A 1077 -49.58 9.29 -8.73
C ILE A 1077 -48.80 10.50 -8.25
N VAL A 1078 -48.87 11.61 -9.00
CA VAL A 1078 -48.23 12.87 -8.63
C VAL A 1078 -49.27 13.81 -8.01
N VAL A 1079 -48.92 14.41 -6.88
CA VAL A 1079 -49.72 15.42 -6.16
C VAL A 1079 -48.90 16.70 -6.06
N LEU A 1080 -49.40 17.80 -6.62
CA LEU A 1080 -48.78 19.12 -6.50
C LEU A 1080 -49.50 19.95 -5.44
N ALA A 1081 -48.78 20.47 -4.45
CA ALA A 1081 -49.34 21.28 -3.38
C ALA A 1081 -48.80 22.71 -3.39
N GLY A 1082 -49.64 23.66 -2.96
CA GLY A 1082 -49.25 25.07 -2.83
C GLY A 1082 -50.41 25.99 -2.46
N TYR A 1083 -50.14 27.29 -2.42
CA TYR A 1083 -51.14 28.33 -2.15
C TYR A 1083 -52.11 28.49 -3.31
N SER A 1084 -53.36 28.87 -3.01
CA SER A 1084 -54.42 28.92 -4.01
C SER A 1084 -54.10 29.86 -5.17
N GLU A 1085 -53.63 31.07 -4.88
CA GLU A 1085 -53.28 32.07 -5.90
C GLU A 1085 -52.04 31.68 -6.73
N ASP A 1086 -50.96 31.25 -6.07
CA ASP A 1086 -49.72 30.87 -6.74
C ASP A 1086 -49.86 29.62 -7.61
N MET A 1087 -50.67 28.65 -7.17
CA MET A 1087 -50.96 27.46 -7.96
C MET A 1087 -51.84 27.77 -9.18
N GLU A 1088 -52.65 28.83 -9.14
CA GLU A 1088 -53.38 29.29 -10.33
C GLU A 1088 -52.46 29.92 -11.36
N GLN A 1089 -51.51 30.74 -10.92
CA GLN A 1089 -50.47 31.28 -11.80
C GLN A 1089 -49.59 30.14 -12.38
N PHE A 1090 -49.26 29.15 -11.55
CA PHE A 1090 -48.52 27.94 -11.96
C PHE A 1090 -49.23 27.12 -13.04
N LEU A 1091 -50.55 27.01 -12.98
CA LEU A 1091 -51.32 26.28 -13.99
C LEU A 1091 -51.57 27.08 -15.27
N GLN A 1092 -51.56 28.41 -15.19
CA GLN A 1092 -51.76 29.27 -16.36
C GLN A 1092 -50.52 29.37 -17.25
N SER A 1093 -49.32 29.23 -16.67
CA SER A 1093 -48.06 29.30 -17.40
C SER A 1093 -47.82 28.11 -18.34
N ASN A 1094 -48.40 26.94 -18.05
CA ASN A 1094 -48.21 25.72 -18.83
C ASN A 1094 -49.53 24.97 -19.03
N ALA A 1095 -50.17 25.21 -20.17
CA ALA A 1095 -51.45 24.58 -20.54
C ALA A 1095 -51.40 23.04 -20.53
N GLY A 1096 -50.20 22.44 -20.71
CA GLY A 1096 -49.98 20.99 -20.70
C GLY A 1096 -50.05 20.34 -19.31
N LEU A 1097 -49.90 21.11 -18.23
CA LEU A 1097 -50.08 20.63 -16.85
C LEU A 1097 -51.56 20.52 -16.49
N ARG A 1098 -52.37 21.52 -16.89
CA ARG A 1098 -53.79 21.58 -16.54
C ARG A 1098 -54.59 20.39 -17.09
N SER A 1099 -54.20 19.84 -18.24
CA SER A 1099 -54.84 18.64 -18.81
C SER A 1099 -54.44 17.34 -18.12
N ARG A 1100 -53.24 17.29 -17.50
CA ARG A 1100 -52.69 16.09 -16.84
C ARG A 1100 -53.03 16.01 -15.36
N PHE A 1101 -53.48 17.11 -14.75
CA PHE A 1101 -53.93 17.18 -13.36
C PHE A 1101 -55.41 17.60 -13.29
N PRO A 1102 -56.36 16.71 -13.61
CA PRO A 1102 -57.79 17.05 -13.64
C PRO A 1102 -58.39 17.21 -12.23
N ASN A 1103 -57.76 16.66 -11.20
CA ASN A 1103 -58.29 16.62 -9.84
C ASN A 1103 -57.72 17.78 -9.01
N ILE A 1104 -58.49 18.85 -8.81
CA ILE A 1104 -58.09 19.98 -7.96
C ILE A 1104 -58.90 19.93 -6.67
N ILE A 1105 -58.21 19.90 -5.54
CA ILE A 1105 -58.80 19.87 -4.20
C ILE A 1105 -58.40 21.15 -3.46
N GLU A 1106 -59.38 21.84 -2.92
CA GLU A 1106 -59.17 23.00 -2.06
C GLU A 1106 -59.24 22.58 -0.59
N PHE A 1107 -58.24 23.01 0.18
CA PHE A 1107 -58.14 22.76 1.62
C PHE A 1107 -58.50 24.05 2.36
N PRO A 1108 -59.71 24.14 2.96
CA PRO A 1108 -60.12 25.32 3.69
C PRO A 1108 -59.34 25.46 5.01
N ASP A 1109 -59.26 26.69 5.52
CA ASP A 1109 -58.77 26.95 6.87
C ASP A 1109 -59.72 26.35 7.92
N TYR A 1110 -59.17 25.94 9.07
CA TYR A 1110 -59.96 25.35 10.13
C TYR A 1110 -60.69 26.43 10.92
N SER A 1111 -61.93 26.20 11.29
CA SER A 1111 -62.65 27.04 12.25
C SER A 1111 -62.01 26.99 13.65
N ALA A 1112 -62.22 28.03 14.46
CA ALA A 1112 -61.73 28.07 15.84
C ALA A 1112 -62.16 26.83 16.66
N LYS A 1113 -63.38 26.32 16.44
CA LYS A 1113 -63.86 25.09 17.08
C LYS A 1113 -63.10 23.84 16.64
N GLU A 1114 -62.76 23.74 15.36
CA GLU A 1114 -61.94 22.62 14.85
C GLU A 1114 -60.50 22.70 15.38
N LEU A 1115 -59.91 23.90 15.49
CA LEU A 1115 -58.59 24.11 16.09
C LEU A 1115 -58.55 23.69 17.58
N VAL A 1116 -59.62 23.95 18.33
CA VAL A 1116 -59.79 23.44 19.71
C VAL A 1116 -59.79 21.91 19.73
N GLN A 1117 -60.57 21.27 18.85
CA GLN A 1117 -60.63 19.80 18.77
C GLN A 1117 -59.27 19.20 18.37
N ILE A 1118 -58.57 19.82 17.42
CA ILE A 1118 -57.22 19.40 17.00
C ILE A 1118 -56.24 19.49 18.17
N SER A 1119 -56.34 20.57 18.96
CA SER A 1119 -55.53 20.79 20.15
C SER A 1119 -55.73 19.70 21.20
N PHE A 1120 -56.99 19.35 21.51
CA PHE A 1120 -57.28 18.25 22.44
C PHE A 1120 -56.73 16.90 21.94
N ARG A 1121 -56.87 16.60 20.65
CA ARG A 1121 -56.33 15.37 20.07
C ARG A 1121 -54.79 15.33 20.12
N PHE A 1122 -54.15 16.47 19.89
CA PHE A 1122 -52.70 16.58 19.99
C PHE A 1122 -52.20 16.35 21.42
N LEU A 1123 -52.87 16.97 22.41
CA LEU A 1123 -52.53 16.82 23.82
C LEU A 1123 -52.77 15.39 24.33
N SER A 1124 -53.90 14.77 23.97
CA SER A 1124 -54.21 13.40 24.39
C SER A 1124 -53.24 12.38 23.79
N LYS A 1125 -52.82 12.54 22.54
CA LYS A 1125 -51.77 11.70 21.91
C LYS A 1125 -50.43 11.80 22.64
N LYS A 1126 -50.15 12.93 23.31
CA LYS A 1126 -48.97 13.14 24.15
C LYS A 1126 -49.18 12.75 25.62
N GLY A 1127 -50.33 12.17 25.96
CA GLY A 1127 -50.63 11.69 27.32
C GLY A 1127 -51.18 12.76 28.27
N PHE A 1128 -51.56 13.93 27.76
CA PHE A 1128 -52.13 15.01 28.58
C PHE A 1128 -53.66 14.99 28.59
N HIS A 1129 -54.23 15.30 29.75
CA HIS A 1129 -55.66 15.55 29.93
C HIS A 1129 -55.87 17.02 30.26
N ALA A 1130 -56.92 17.62 29.73
CA ALA A 1130 -57.23 19.02 29.97
C ALA A 1130 -58.18 19.17 31.15
N SER A 1131 -57.86 20.09 32.06
CA SER A 1131 -58.75 20.46 33.17
C SER A 1131 -59.90 21.39 32.72
N SER A 1132 -60.89 21.56 33.60
CA SER A 1132 -62.05 22.42 33.35
C SER A 1132 -61.63 23.85 33.01
N GLY A 1133 -62.14 24.39 31.89
CA GLY A 1133 -61.88 25.77 31.44
C GLY A 1133 -60.84 25.88 30.31
N VAL A 1134 -60.07 24.82 30.01
CA VAL A 1134 -59.08 24.84 28.91
C VAL A 1134 -59.75 25.02 27.56
N GLU A 1135 -60.91 24.40 27.34
CA GLU A 1135 -61.68 24.53 26.09
C GLU A 1135 -62.05 25.98 25.78
N GLN A 1136 -62.61 26.69 26.76
CA GLN A 1136 -62.99 28.10 26.63
C GLN A 1136 -61.76 28.99 26.40
N ARG A 1137 -60.63 28.67 27.04
CA ARG A 1137 -59.38 29.41 26.86
C ARG A 1137 -58.79 29.21 25.47
N LEU A 1138 -58.73 27.98 24.97
CA LEU A 1138 -58.29 27.68 23.61
C LEU A 1138 -59.20 28.34 22.57
N LEU A 1139 -60.52 28.30 22.78
CA LEU A 1139 -61.48 28.94 21.87
C LEU A 1139 -61.21 30.45 21.77
N ALA A 1140 -61.01 31.13 22.90
CA ALA A 1140 -60.68 32.57 22.90
C ALA A 1140 -59.34 32.88 22.20
N ILE A 1141 -58.32 32.04 22.38
CA ILE A 1141 -57.01 32.19 21.72
C ILE A 1141 -57.15 32.03 20.21
N PHE A 1142 -57.91 31.04 19.74
CA PHE A 1142 -58.10 30.79 18.31
C PHE A 1142 -59.01 31.84 17.67
N GLU A 1143 -60.08 32.28 18.33
CA GLU A 1143 -60.94 33.38 17.83
C GLU A 1143 -60.18 34.71 17.69
N ASP A 1144 -59.25 35.00 18.61
CA ASP A 1144 -58.43 36.21 18.51
C ASP A 1144 -57.31 36.05 17.48
N GLY A 1145 -56.64 34.90 17.46
CA GLY A 1145 -55.60 34.56 16.48
C GLY A 1145 -56.10 34.60 15.04
N MET A 1146 -57.35 34.18 14.78
CA MET A 1146 -57.96 34.22 13.44
C MET A 1146 -58.11 35.63 12.83
N LYS A 1147 -57.87 36.70 13.59
CA LYS A 1147 -57.81 38.08 13.06
C LYS A 1147 -56.47 38.42 12.40
N VAL A 1148 -55.46 37.55 12.55
CA VAL A 1148 -54.11 37.71 11.98
C VAL A 1148 -53.97 36.78 10.77
N GLU A 1149 -53.39 37.29 9.67
CA GLU A 1149 -53.10 36.47 8.48
C GLU A 1149 -52.23 35.25 8.84
N ASN A 1150 -52.55 34.08 8.28
CA ASN A 1150 -51.88 32.78 8.50
C ASN A 1150 -52.00 32.13 9.88
N ALA A 1151 -52.90 32.61 10.76
CA ALA A 1151 -53.12 32.00 12.08
C ALA A 1151 -54.26 30.95 12.14
N GLY A 1152 -55.02 30.73 11.07
CA GLY A 1152 -56.17 29.80 11.02
C GLY A 1152 -55.85 28.31 10.76
N ASN A 1153 -54.62 27.84 11.01
CA ASN A 1153 -54.17 26.51 10.57
C ASN A 1153 -53.74 25.56 11.71
N GLY A 1154 -53.59 24.27 11.40
CA GLY A 1154 -53.19 23.25 12.36
C GLY A 1154 -51.78 23.43 12.92
N ARG A 1155 -50.88 24.14 12.21
CA ARG A 1155 -49.56 24.52 12.75
C ARG A 1155 -49.72 25.52 13.90
N PHE A 1156 -50.63 26.47 13.78
CA PHE A 1156 -50.95 27.41 14.88
C PHE A 1156 -51.45 26.67 16.13
N ALA A 1157 -52.43 25.77 15.98
CA ALA A 1157 -52.92 24.95 17.09
C ALA A 1157 -51.81 24.11 17.77
N ARG A 1158 -50.92 23.51 16.97
CA ARG A 1158 -49.76 22.78 17.48
C ARG A 1158 -48.80 23.70 18.25
N ASN A 1159 -48.49 24.88 17.72
CA ASN A 1159 -47.58 25.83 18.37
C ASN A 1159 -48.13 26.30 19.73
N VAL A 1160 -49.44 26.60 19.79
CA VAL A 1160 -50.14 26.94 21.04
C VAL A 1160 -50.06 25.80 22.04
N CYS A 1161 -50.30 24.55 21.61
CA CYS A 1161 -50.19 23.38 22.49
C CYS A 1161 -48.75 23.13 22.97
N GLU A 1162 -47.75 23.26 22.10
CA GLU A 1162 -46.34 23.08 22.47
C GLU A 1162 -45.87 24.18 23.44
N ALA A 1163 -46.33 25.42 23.25
CA ALA A 1163 -46.11 26.50 24.21
C ALA A 1163 -46.75 26.18 25.58
N ALA A 1164 -47.97 25.64 25.59
CA ALA A 1164 -48.64 25.24 26.82
C ALA A 1164 -47.96 24.06 27.52
N ILE A 1165 -47.45 23.06 26.78
CA ILE A 1165 -46.66 21.97 27.36
C ILE A 1165 -45.37 22.50 28.01
N ARG A 1166 -44.71 23.50 27.41
CA ARG A 1166 -43.54 24.15 28.02
C ARG A 1166 -43.91 24.91 29.29
N ALA A 1167 -45.03 25.64 29.29
CA ALA A 1167 -45.52 26.34 30.47
C ALA A 1167 -45.90 25.37 31.60
N HIS A 1168 -46.57 24.26 31.25
CA HIS A 1168 -46.88 23.16 32.16
C HIS A 1168 -45.62 22.58 32.80
N ALA A 1169 -44.60 22.25 32.00
CA ALA A 1169 -43.34 21.72 32.49
C ALA A 1169 -42.65 22.68 33.47
N LEU A 1170 -42.66 23.99 33.17
CA LEU A 1170 -42.11 25.02 34.06
C LEU A 1170 -42.88 25.08 35.38
N ARG A 1171 -44.22 25.05 35.34
CA ARG A 1171 -45.06 25.05 36.54
C ARG A 1171 -44.84 23.80 37.39
N VAL A 1172 -44.85 22.62 36.78
CA VAL A 1172 -44.69 21.35 37.50
C VAL A 1172 -43.27 21.20 38.07
N SER A 1173 -42.24 21.77 37.42
CA SER A 1173 -40.87 21.76 37.95
C SER A 1173 -40.68 22.48 39.28
N GLN A 1174 -41.61 23.38 39.65
CA GLN A 1174 -41.59 24.10 40.93
C GLN A 1174 -42.18 23.26 42.09
N ILE A 1175 -42.71 22.07 41.81
CA ILE A 1175 -43.29 21.15 42.79
C ILE A 1175 -42.24 20.08 43.14
N SER A 1176 -41.90 19.92 44.42
CA SER A 1176 -40.83 19.02 44.86
C SER A 1176 -41.10 17.52 44.61
N GLN A 1177 -42.37 17.10 44.59
CA GLN A 1177 -42.81 15.73 44.27
C GLN A 1177 -44.19 15.78 43.57
N PRO A 1178 -44.24 15.96 42.24
CA PRO A 1178 -45.50 16.05 41.52
C PRO A 1178 -46.19 14.68 41.38
N THR A 1179 -47.52 14.66 41.51
CA THR A 1179 -48.33 13.44 41.30
C THR A 1179 -48.48 13.12 39.81
N VAL A 1180 -48.87 11.87 39.48
CA VAL A 1180 -49.17 11.47 38.08
C VAL A 1180 -50.25 12.36 37.47
N GLU A 1181 -51.23 12.78 38.27
CA GLU A 1181 -52.28 13.70 37.85
C GLU A 1181 -51.73 15.09 37.52
N GLN A 1182 -50.80 15.63 38.32
CA GLN A 1182 -50.13 16.91 38.04
C GLN A 1182 -49.21 16.83 36.82
N LEU A 1183 -48.54 15.70 36.61
CA LEU A 1183 -47.67 15.45 35.45
C LEU A 1183 -48.45 15.32 34.14
N THR A 1184 -49.73 14.97 34.20
CA THR A 1184 -50.57 14.70 33.01
C THR A 1184 -51.68 15.72 32.79
N THR A 1185 -51.96 16.63 33.73
CA THR A 1185 -53.05 17.62 33.60
C THR A 1185 -52.55 18.98 33.13
N ILE A 1186 -53.09 19.46 32.00
CA ILE A 1186 -52.89 20.83 31.49
C ILE A 1186 -54.07 21.71 31.93
N SER A 1187 -53.77 22.95 32.30
CA SER A 1187 -54.73 23.92 32.83
C SER A 1187 -54.82 25.20 31.99
N PRO A 1188 -55.85 26.04 32.21
CA PRO A 1188 -55.99 27.30 31.49
C PRO A 1188 -54.79 28.25 31.66
N GLU A 1189 -54.14 28.23 32.84
CA GLU A 1189 -52.97 29.06 33.15
C GLU A 1189 -51.76 28.74 32.25
N ASP A 1190 -51.63 27.49 31.83
CA ASP A 1190 -50.54 27.06 30.94
C ASP A 1190 -50.67 27.70 29.53
N PHE A 1191 -51.85 28.21 29.19
CA PHE A 1191 -52.13 28.92 27.95
C PHE A 1191 -52.09 30.45 28.09
N GLU A 1192 -51.74 31.02 29.26
CA GLU A 1192 -51.71 32.48 29.45
C GLU A 1192 -50.58 33.17 28.68
N LYS A 1193 -49.44 32.52 28.51
CA LYS A 1193 -48.29 33.03 27.74
C LYS A 1193 -48.21 32.51 26.31
N ALA A 1194 -49.14 31.65 25.90
CA ALA A 1194 -49.11 30.96 24.60
C ALA A 1194 -49.77 31.75 23.46
N GLY A 1195 -50.41 32.89 23.77
CA GLY A 1195 -51.17 33.72 22.82
C GLY A 1195 -50.54 35.08 22.48
N ASN A 1196 -49.25 35.30 22.75
CA ASN A 1196 -48.51 36.49 22.30
C ASN A 1196 -47.56 36.17 21.16
#